data_AF-A0A413J0K1-F1
#
_entry.id   AF-A0A413J0K1-F1
#
_cell.length_a   1.000
_cell.length_b   1.000
_cell.length_c   1.000
_cell.angle_alpha   90.00
_cell.angle_beta   90.00
_cell.angle_gamma   90.00
#
_symmetry.space_group_name_H-M   'P 1'
#
loop_
_entity.id
_entity.type
_entity.pdbx_description
1 polymer ?
#
loop_
_entity_poly.entity_id
_entity_poly.type
_entity_poly.pdbx_seq_one_letter_code
_entity_poly.pdbx_strand_id
1 'polypeptide(L)'
;MIDERKDKLGEQSEEQVNIQELLFRYLIHWPWFVVSIIICIACAWGYLRLTTPIYNISATVLIKDEKKGGGASMSSDLEKMGLEGFVSSSSNVDNEIEVLRSKSLAREVVNNLGLFVTYMDEDEFPSKELYHTSPVLVSLTHQEADKLPGRMEINMILQPTGALGVQITVGEKEYRKQFDKLPAVFPTDEGTVAFFANNDTLSAVCPENITKERHITAFINRPFSVLKEYVNSLSIAPTSKTTSVVVISLENTNTRRGRDYINKLLEMYNINANNDKNEVAQKTAEFIDERIGIISKELGSTEQDLENFKRSAGITDLSSEAQIALTGNAEYEKKRVENQTQINLVMDLQRYMKGNEYEVLPSNIGLQDAASAGAIDRYNQMLVERKRLLRTSTENNPTIINLDTSIRAMRTNVQATLDATLKGLQITKEDLAREASRYSRRINDAPTQERQFVSIARQQEIKSGLYLMLLQKREENAITLAATANNAKIIDEALADDNPISPKKTIVYLAALVLGVGLPVGVIYLIGLTKFKIEGRADVEKLTSLPVVGDIPLADEKTGSIAVFENQNNLMSETFRNVRTNLQFMLENGKNVILVTSTISGEGKSFISANLAISLSLLGKKVVIVGLDIRKPGLNKVFNIPKKEHGITQYLTNTTANLMDFVQPSDINKNLFILPGGTVPPNPTELLARGGLEKAIETLKANFDYVILDTAPVGMVTDTLLIGRVADLSVYVCRADYTHKAEFTLINELAENNKLPNLCIAVNGLDLNSRKYGYYYGYGKYGKYYGYGKRYGYGYGYGEKHGGEK
;
A
#
# COMPACT_ATOMS: atom_id res chain seq x y z
N MET A 1 -2.46 16.88 62.41
CA MET A 1 -2.99 15.50 62.49
C MET A 1 -4.34 15.29 61.79
N ILE A 2 -4.94 16.32 61.16
CA ILE A 2 -6.15 16.18 60.34
C ILE A 2 -5.82 16.26 58.83
N ASP A 3 -4.66 16.80 58.44
CA ASP A 3 -4.26 16.92 57.02
C ASP A 3 -3.61 15.65 56.41
N GLU A 4 -2.97 14.78 57.19
CA GLU A 4 -2.31 13.57 56.64
C GLU A 4 -3.28 12.46 56.19
N ARG A 5 -4.60 12.60 56.43
CA ARG A 5 -5.61 11.65 55.92
C ARG A 5 -6.24 12.07 54.59
N LYS A 6 -6.03 13.30 54.12
CA LYS A 6 -6.57 13.76 52.83
C LYS A 6 -5.67 13.39 51.63
N ASP A 7 -4.37 13.22 51.84
CA ASP A 7 -3.42 12.95 50.75
C ASP A 7 -3.41 11.50 50.22
N LYS A 8 -4.22 10.59 50.78
CA LYS A 8 -4.36 9.22 50.25
C LYS A 8 -5.62 8.97 49.42
N LEU A 9 -6.44 10.00 49.18
CA LEU A 9 -7.70 9.88 48.44
C LEU A 9 -7.60 10.26 46.95
N GLY A 10 -6.40 10.56 46.45
CA GLY A 10 -6.19 11.02 45.07
C GLY A 10 -5.32 10.14 44.18
N GLU A 11 -4.65 9.10 44.69
CA GLU A 11 -3.88 8.20 43.83
C GLU A 11 -4.80 7.12 43.27
N GLN A 12 -5.31 7.35 42.05
CA GLN A 12 -5.63 6.25 41.15
C GLN A 12 -4.37 5.40 41.04
N SER A 13 -4.34 4.30 41.78
CA SER A 13 -3.31 3.26 41.66
C SER A 13 -3.16 2.95 40.18
N GLU A 14 -1.97 3.21 39.62
CA GLU A 14 -1.60 2.83 38.26
C GLU A 14 -2.13 1.42 38.01
N GLU A 15 -2.97 1.26 36.98
CA GLU A 15 -3.42 -0.05 36.52
C GLU A 15 -2.16 -0.84 36.13
N GLN A 16 -1.60 -1.58 37.08
CA GLN A 16 -0.69 -2.67 36.76
C GLN A 16 -1.52 -3.68 35.99
N VAL A 17 -1.48 -3.55 34.66
CA VAL A 17 -2.09 -4.51 33.74
C VAL A 17 -1.52 -5.86 34.10
N ASN A 18 -2.33 -6.69 34.73
CA ASN A 18 -1.92 -8.02 35.12
C ASN A 18 -1.83 -8.87 33.86
N ILE A 19 -0.63 -8.90 33.25
CA ILE A 19 -0.35 -9.57 31.97
C ILE A 19 -0.81 -11.04 32.02
N GLN A 20 -0.72 -11.68 33.19
CA GLN A 20 -1.22 -13.04 33.39
C GLN A 20 -2.74 -13.11 33.21
N GLU A 21 -3.50 -12.23 33.85
CA GLU A 21 -4.96 -12.17 33.73
C GLU A 21 -5.40 -11.91 32.27
N LEU A 22 -4.70 -11.00 31.58
CA LEU A 22 -4.95 -10.71 30.17
C LEU A 22 -4.67 -11.93 29.29
N LEU A 23 -3.52 -12.58 29.47
CA LEU A 23 -3.12 -13.75 28.69
C LEU A 23 -4.09 -14.93 28.89
N PHE A 24 -4.52 -15.19 30.13
CA PHE A 24 -5.47 -16.25 30.43
C PHE A 24 -6.86 -15.99 29.84
N ARG A 25 -7.31 -14.73 29.81
CA ARG A 25 -8.59 -14.34 29.20
C ARG A 25 -8.67 -14.76 27.73
N TYR A 26 -7.58 -14.56 26.99
CA TYR A 26 -7.50 -14.97 25.58
C TYR A 26 -7.25 -16.48 25.42
N LEU A 27 -6.49 -17.10 26.33
CA LEU A 27 -6.15 -18.53 26.27
C LEU A 27 -7.35 -19.47 26.44
N ILE A 28 -8.37 -19.06 27.21
CA ILE A 28 -9.65 -19.81 27.31
C ILE A 28 -10.35 -19.92 25.95
N HIS A 29 -10.15 -18.93 25.08
CA HIS A 29 -10.76 -18.84 23.77
C HIS A 29 -9.83 -19.34 22.65
N TRP A 30 -8.79 -20.11 22.97
CA TRP A 30 -7.81 -20.63 21.99
C TRP A 30 -8.43 -21.30 20.73
N PRO A 31 -9.60 -21.98 20.76
CA PRO A 31 -10.18 -22.54 19.54
C PRO A 31 -10.56 -21.47 18.52
N TRP A 32 -10.94 -20.27 18.96
CA TRP A 32 -11.25 -19.14 18.07
C TRP A 32 -10.02 -18.70 17.28
N PHE A 33 -8.84 -18.70 17.92
CA PHE A 33 -7.58 -18.38 17.27
C PHE A 33 -7.21 -19.42 16.20
N VAL A 34 -7.33 -20.70 16.52
CA VAL A 34 -7.01 -21.77 15.57
C VAL A 34 -7.95 -21.74 14.37
N VAL A 35 -9.26 -21.64 14.60
CA VAL A 35 -10.26 -21.58 13.51
C VAL A 35 -10.04 -20.35 12.64
N SER A 36 -9.81 -19.17 13.24
CA SER A 36 -9.59 -17.94 12.48
C SER A 36 -8.32 -18.01 11.64
N ILE A 37 -7.23 -18.55 12.16
CA ILE A 37 -5.98 -18.73 11.40
C ILE A 37 -6.20 -19.68 10.22
N ILE A 38 -6.88 -20.82 10.41
CA ILE A 38 -7.16 -21.77 9.34
C ILE A 38 -7.98 -21.12 8.22
N ILE A 39 -9.02 -20.36 8.57
CA ILE A 39 -9.86 -19.65 7.59
C ILE A 39 -9.03 -18.61 6.82
N CYS A 40 -8.26 -17.77 7.52
CA CYS A 40 -7.43 -16.75 6.86
C CYS A 40 -6.38 -17.36 5.93
N ILE A 41 -5.74 -18.47 6.33
CA ILE A 41 -4.77 -19.19 5.48
C ILE A 41 -5.47 -19.82 4.27
N ALA A 42 -6.66 -20.40 4.44
CA ALA A 42 -7.44 -20.95 3.32
C ALA A 42 -7.85 -19.86 2.32
N CYS A 43 -8.28 -18.69 2.80
CA CYS A 43 -8.57 -17.53 1.97
C CYS A 43 -7.32 -17.02 1.23
N ALA A 44 -6.17 -16.94 1.93
CA ALA A 44 -4.89 -16.55 1.32
C ALA A 44 -4.44 -17.53 0.24
N TRP A 45 -4.58 -18.84 0.48
CA TRP A 45 -4.29 -19.87 -0.50
C TRP A 45 -5.22 -19.78 -1.72
N GLY A 46 -6.53 -19.57 -1.50
CA GLY A 46 -7.49 -19.35 -2.58
C GLY A 46 -7.16 -18.11 -3.41
N TYR A 47 -6.85 -16.99 -2.76
CA TYR A 47 -6.43 -15.75 -3.41
C TYR A 47 -5.17 -15.93 -4.26
N LEU A 48 -4.13 -16.59 -3.73
CA LEU A 48 -2.88 -16.86 -4.46
C LEU A 48 -3.06 -17.79 -5.66
N ARG A 49 -4.10 -18.64 -5.65
CA ARG A 49 -4.41 -19.55 -6.76
C ARG A 49 -5.25 -18.88 -7.85
N LEU A 50 -6.08 -17.91 -7.49
CA LEU A 50 -6.94 -17.16 -8.42
C LEU A 50 -6.25 -15.95 -9.04
N THR A 51 -5.27 -15.36 -8.35
CA THR A 51 -4.57 -14.15 -8.83
C THR A 51 -3.55 -14.50 -9.90
N THR A 52 -3.58 -13.78 -11.03
CA THR A 52 -2.61 -13.94 -12.10
C THR A 52 -1.22 -13.41 -11.67
N PRO A 53 -0.15 -14.20 -11.84
CA PRO A 53 1.20 -13.75 -11.49
C PRO A 53 1.70 -12.69 -12.47
N ILE A 54 2.35 -11.67 -11.94
CA ILE A 54 3.05 -10.63 -12.71
C ILE A 54 4.55 -10.88 -12.59
N TYR A 55 5.25 -10.90 -13.72
CA TYR A 55 6.69 -11.08 -13.80
C TYR A 55 7.35 -9.77 -14.19
N ASN A 56 8.59 -9.60 -13.72
CA ASN A 56 9.47 -8.53 -14.17
C ASN A 56 10.38 -9.11 -15.27
N ILE A 57 10.36 -8.51 -16.45
CA ILE A 57 11.21 -8.89 -17.58
C ILE A 57 12.24 -7.79 -17.75
N SER A 58 13.52 -8.12 -17.76
CA SER A 58 14.58 -7.11 -17.90
C SER A 58 15.63 -7.47 -18.95
N ALA A 59 16.19 -6.44 -19.58
CA ALA A 59 17.31 -6.53 -20.51
C ALA A 59 18.36 -5.48 -20.16
N THR A 60 19.63 -5.84 -20.37
CA THR A 60 20.77 -4.93 -20.16
C THR A 60 21.26 -4.45 -21.52
N VAL A 61 21.33 -3.13 -21.70
CA VAL A 61 21.66 -2.50 -22.98
C VAL A 61 22.78 -1.48 -22.80
N LEU A 62 23.80 -1.57 -23.63
CA LEU A 62 24.82 -0.55 -23.77
C LEU A 62 24.34 0.50 -24.77
N ILE A 63 24.14 1.72 -24.29
CA ILE A 63 23.92 2.88 -25.16
C ILE A 63 25.30 3.47 -25.47
N LYS A 64 25.60 3.67 -26.75
CA LYS A 64 26.86 4.29 -27.14
C LYS A 64 26.85 5.76 -26.68
N ASP A 65 27.67 6.07 -25.66
CA ASP A 65 27.93 7.43 -25.16
C ASP A 65 29.44 7.70 -25.27
N GLU A 66 29.79 8.75 -25.99
CA GLU A 66 31.18 9.10 -26.31
C GLU A 66 31.83 10.03 -25.28
N LYS A 67 31.06 10.61 -24.36
CA LYS A 67 31.62 11.53 -23.34
C LYS A 67 32.10 10.84 -22.06
N LYS A 68 31.71 9.57 -21.81
CA LYS A 68 31.93 8.92 -20.50
C LYS A 68 32.57 7.53 -20.54
N GLY A 69 32.90 6.99 -21.70
CA GLY A 69 33.66 5.73 -21.81
C GLY A 69 35.16 5.96 -21.58
N GLY A 70 35.77 5.25 -20.62
CA GLY A 70 37.20 5.32 -20.26
C GLY A 70 38.20 4.86 -21.34
N GLY A 71 37.86 4.95 -22.63
CA GLY A 71 38.74 4.72 -23.78
C GLY A 71 39.47 5.99 -24.20
N ALA A 72 40.16 6.65 -23.28
CA ALA A 72 40.88 7.90 -23.53
C ALA A 72 42.11 7.75 -24.45
N SER A 73 42.42 6.56 -24.98
CA SER A 73 43.60 6.34 -25.84
C SER A 73 43.31 6.37 -27.34
N MET A 74 42.08 6.04 -27.78
CA MET A 74 41.75 6.05 -29.21
C MET A 74 41.18 7.38 -29.69
N SER A 75 40.47 8.11 -28.83
CA SER A 75 39.98 9.44 -29.16
C SER A 75 41.12 10.46 -29.28
N SER A 76 42.10 10.41 -28.37
CA SER A 76 43.24 11.34 -28.38
C SER A 76 44.18 11.19 -29.58
N ASP A 77 44.28 9.97 -30.13
CA ASP A 77 45.12 9.70 -31.30
C ASP A 77 44.37 9.99 -32.62
N LEU A 78 43.04 9.86 -32.67
CA LEU A 78 42.23 10.33 -33.79
C LEU A 78 42.09 11.87 -33.82
N GLU A 79 42.00 12.52 -32.66
CA GLU A 79 42.00 13.99 -32.52
C GLU A 79 43.30 14.60 -33.08
N LYS A 80 44.44 13.94 -32.89
CA LYS A 80 45.73 14.36 -33.47
C LYS A 80 45.82 14.18 -34.99
N MET A 81 44.95 13.37 -35.59
CA MET A 81 44.90 13.15 -37.04
C MET A 81 43.93 14.09 -37.77
N GLY A 82 43.33 15.07 -37.09
CA GLY A 82 42.41 16.05 -37.72
C GLY A 82 41.03 15.47 -38.06
N LEU A 83 40.67 14.32 -37.49
CA LEU A 83 39.40 13.61 -37.67
C LEU A 83 38.32 14.07 -36.65
N GLU A 84 38.42 15.32 -36.18
CA GLU A 84 37.53 15.94 -35.18
C GLU A 84 36.04 15.90 -35.60
N GLY A 85 35.75 15.75 -36.89
CA GLY A 85 34.40 15.69 -37.46
C GLY A 85 33.78 14.29 -37.62
N PHE A 86 34.47 13.20 -37.26
CA PHE A 86 33.94 11.84 -37.46
C PHE A 86 32.82 11.47 -36.49
N VAL A 87 32.53 12.34 -35.52
CA VAL A 87 31.75 11.97 -34.32
C VAL A 87 30.79 13.10 -33.94
N SER A 88 29.80 13.35 -34.79
CA SER A 88 28.72 14.30 -34.54
C SER A 88 27.54 13.60 -33.85
N SER A 89 27.60 13.49 -32.52
CA SER A 89 26.44 13.56 -31.61
C SER A 89 26.90 13.20 -30.20
N SER A 90 27.05 14.20 -29.33
CA SER A 90 27.19 13.89 -27.91
C SER A 90 25.84 13.49 -27.33
N SER A 91 25.41 12.24 -27.58
CA SER A 91 24.24 11.64 -26.94
C SER A 91 24.57 11.33 -25.48
N ASN A 92 24.04 12.15 -24.57
CA ASN A 92 24.05 11.80 -23.15
C ASN A 92 23.07 10.64 -22.94
N VAL A 93 23.48 9.62 -22.17
CA VAL A 93 22.66 8.45 -21.82
C VAL A 93 21.28 8.86 -21.32
N ASP A 94 21.18 9.95 -20.54
CA ASP A 94 19.91 10.46 -20.02
C ASP A 94 18.94 10.88 -21.12
N ASN A 95 19.44 11.47 -22.22
CA ASN A 95 18.60 11.86 -23.36
C ASN A 95 18.08 10.61 -24.09
N GLU A 96 18.93 9.60 -24.22
CA GLU A 96 18.56 8.32 -24.86
C GLU A 96 17.56 7.52 -24.03
N ILE A 97 17.63 7.61 -22.70
CA ILE A 97 16.60 7.05 -21.81
C ILE A 97 15.24 7.70 -22.09
N GLU A 98 15.19 9.02 -22.26
CA GLU A 98 13.93 9.72 -22.57
C GLU A 98 13.40 9.37 -23.97
N VAL A 99 14.30 9.15 -24.94
CA VAL A 99 13.94 8.64 -26.26
C VAL A 99 13.31 7.26 -26.17
N LEU A 100 13.90 6.34 -25.39
CA LEU A 100 13.37 5.00 -25.19
C LEU A 100 12.02 4.99 -24.45
N ARG A 101 11.77 5.98 -23.58
CA ARG A 101 10.47 6.17 -22.90
C ARG A 101 9.42 6.89 -23.76
N SER A 102 9.78 7.33 -24.97
CA SER A 102 8.90 8.14 -25.80
C SER A 102 7.64 7.37 -26.22
N LYS A 103 6.49 8.08 -26.17
CA LYS A 103 5.19 7.53 -26.59
C LYS A 103 5.14 7.20 -28.08
N SER A 104 5.98 7.83 -28.90
CA SER A 104 6.11 7.53 -30.32
C SER A 104 6.69 6.16 -30.57
N LEU A 105 7.83 5.88 -29.95
CA LEU A 105 8.47 4.59 -30.08
C LEU A 105 7.58 3.47 -29.54
N ALA A 106 7.02 3.66 -28.35
CA ALA A 106 6.13 2.68 -27.76
C ALA A 106 4.85 2.45 -28.59
N ARG A 107 4.33 3.47 -29.31
CA ARG A 107 3.17 3.31 -30.22
C ARG A 107 3.53 2.43 -31.41
N GLU A 108 4.71 2.63 -31.99
CA GLU A 108 5.21 1.81 -33.10
C GLU A 108 5.38 0.36 -32.68
N VAL A 109 5.90 0.11 -31.46
CA VAL A 109 6.02 -1.25 -30.91
C VAL A 109 4.65 -1.90 -30.72
N VAL A 110 3.69 -1.21 -30.10
CA VAL A 110 2.33 -1.73 -29.88
C VAL A 110 1.63 -2.04 -31.19
N ASN A 111 1.77 -1.16 -32.20
CA ASN A 111 1.17 -1.35 -33.51
C ASN A 111 1.83 -2.48 -34.30
N ASN A 112 3.16 -2.57 -34.27
CA ASN A 112 3.90 -3.60 -35.00
C ASN A 112 3.68 -5.00 -34.43
N LEU A 113 3.63 -5.12 -33.10
CA LEU A 113 3.35 -6.38 -32.41
C LEU A 113 1.85 -6.72 -32.33
N GLY A 114 0.95 -5.80 -32.70
CA GLY A 114 -0.49 -6.01 -32.61
C GLY A 114 -1.01 -6.18 -31.17
N LEU A 115 -0.32 -5.60 -30.17
CA LEU A 115 -0.63 -5.80 -28.73
C LEU A 115 -1.97 -5.21 -28.29
N PHE A 116 -2.65 -4.49 -29.18
CA PHE A 116 -3.99 -3.97 -28.95
C PHE A 116 -5.09 -5.04 -29.06
N VAL A 117 -4.74 -6.25 -29.52
CA VAL A 117 -5.62 -7.43 -29.51
C VAL A 117 -5.12 -8.43 -28.46
N THR A 118 -5.96 -8.73 -27.48
CA THR A 118 -5.65 -9.70 -26.41
C THR A 118 -6.61 -10.88 -26.50
N TYR A 119 -6.12 -12.10 -26.27
CA TYR A 119 -6.90 -13.34 -26.37
C TYR A 119 -6.98 -14.04 -25.02
N MET A 120 -8.17 -14.46 -24.60
CA MET A 120 -8.42 -15.26 -23.39
C MET A 120 -9.01 -16.62 -23.76
N ASP A 121 -8.50 -17.67 -23.11
CA ASP A 121 -9.09 -19.01 -23.11
C ASP A 121 -10.11 -19.10 -21.98
N GLU A 122 -11.40 -19.25 -22.31
CA GLU A 122 -12.48 -19.34 -21.33
C GLU A 122 -12.74 -20.78 -20.88
N ASP A 123 -12.06 -21.77 -21.48
CA ASP A 123 -12.20 -23.18 -21.10
C ASP A 123 -11.43 -23.53 -19.80
N GLU A 124 -10.44 -22.71 -19.42
CA GLU A 124 -9.66 -22.84 -18.19
C GLU A 124 -10.14 -21.86 -17.09
N PHE A 125 -10.16 -22.28 -15.82
CA PHE A 125 -10.49 -21.41 -14.69
C PHE A 125 -9.30 -21.27 -13.71
N PRO A 126 -8.76 -20.06 -13.48
CA PRO A 126 -9.12 -18.78 -14.11
C PRO A 126 -8.71 -18.71 -15.59
N SER A 127 -9.41 -17.89 -16.38
CA SER A 127 -9.18 -17.72 -17.82
C SER A 127 -7.72 -17.33 -18.10
N LYS A 128 -7.11 -17.96 -19.10
CA LYS A 128 -5.68 -17.83 -19.40
C LYS A 128 -5.44 -17.04 -20.68
N GLU A 129 -4.45 -16.14 -20.65
CA GLU A 129 -4.08 -15.36 -21.83
C GLU A 129 -3.35 -16.20 -22.90
N LEU A 130 -3.76 -16.06 -24.15
CA LEU A 130 -3.24 -16.79 -25.32
C LEU A 130 -2.36 -15.91 -26.23
N TYR A 131 -1.22 -15.45 -25.73
CA TYR A 131 -0.26 -14.68 -26.53
C TYR A 131 0.52 -15.59 -27.51
N HIS A 132 0.38 -15.35 -28.83
CA HIS A 132 0.87 -16.19 -29.95
C HIS A 132 0.36 -17.64 -30.01
N THR A 133 -0.40 -18.09 -29.00
CA THR A 133 -0.93 -19.44 -28.90
C THR A 133 -2.42 -19.56 -29.23
N SER A 134 -3.06 -18.45 -29.62
CA SER A 134 -4.44 -18.49 -30.08
C SER A 134 -4.55 -19.19 -31.45
N PRO A 135 -5.47 -20.16 -31.64
CA PRO A 135 -5.68 -20.83 -32.92
C PRO A 135 -6.35 -19.91 -33.97
N VAL A 136 -7.01 -18.84 -33.53
CA VAL A 136 -7.64 -17.83 -34.39
C VAL A 136 -7.01 -16.48 -34.11
N LEU A 137 -6.50 -15.83 -35.15
CA LEU A 137 -5.99 -14.47 -35.10
C LEU A 137 -7.05 -13.51 -35.60
N VAL A 138 -7.40 -12.54 -34.76
CA VAL A 138 -8.26 -11.44 -35.11
C VAL A 138 -7.39 -10.25 -35.53
N SER A 139 -7.72 -9.66 -36.67
CA SER A 139 -7.07 -8.47 -37.17
C SER A 139 -8.10 -7.35 -37.41
N LEU A 140 -7.77 -6.17 -36.90
CA LEU A 140 -8.42 -4.90 -37.18
C LEU A 140 -7.29 -3.90 -37.44
N THR A 141 -7.47 -3.00 -38.41
CA THR A 141 -6.41 -2.01 -38.66
C THR A 141 -6.27 -1.09 -37.44
N HIS A 142 -5.04 -0.70 -37.11
CA HIS A 142 -4.81 0.20 -35.96
C HIS A 142 -5.55 1.55 -36.10
N GLN A 143 -5.81 2.00 -37.33
CA GLN A 143 -6.58 3.23 -37.62
C GLN A 143 -8.08 3.09 -37.31
N GLU A 144 -8.65 1.91 -37.54
CA GLU A 144 -10.03 1.59 -37.14
C GLU A 144 -10.10 1.37 -35.62
N ALA A 145 -9.12 0.67 -35.04
CA ALA A 145 -9.04 0.41 -33.61
C ALA A 145 -8.97 1.69 -32.75
N ASP A 146 -8.29 2.74 -33.23
CA ASP A 146 -8.22 4.04 -32.55
C ASP A 146 -9.58 4.78 -32.52
N LYS A 147 -10.49 4.47 -33.47
CA LYS A 147 -11.81 5.12 -33.57
C LYS A 147 -12.88 4.45 -32.72
N LEU A 148 -12.62 3.25 -32.20
CA LEU A 148 -13.59 2.48 -31.43
C LEU A 148 -14.16 3.31 -30.26
N PRO A 149 -15.48 3.31 -29.99
CA PRO A 149 -16.07 4.06 -28.88
C PRO A 149 -15.72 3.48 -27.49
N GLY A 150 -15.37 2.19 -27.43
CA GLY A 150 -14.94 1.47 -26.22
C GLY A 150 -14.19 0.19 -26.60
N ARG A 151 -13.91 -0.67 -25.61
CA ARG A 151 -13.34 -2.00 -25.88
C ARG A 151 -14.29 -2.82 -26.74
N MET A 152 -13.78 -3.48 -27.77
CA MET A 152 -14.55 -4.41 -28.59
C MET A 152 -14.27 -5.83 -28.10
N GLU A 153 -15.33 -6.53 -27.70
CA GLU A 153 -15.26 -7.91 -27.21
C GLU A 153 -15.76 -8.86 -28.29
N ILE A 154 -14.98 -9.88 -28.61
CA ILE A 154 -15.28 -10.83 -29.67
C ILE A 154 -15.25 -12.23 -29.08
N ASN A 155 -16.43 -12.76 -28.80
CA ASN A 155 -16.61 -14.12 -28.32
C ASN A 155 -16.62 -15.06 -29.53
N MET A 156 -15.68 -16.01 -29.54
CA MET A 156 -15.43 -16.95 -30.62
C MET A 156 -15.62 -18.38 -30.14
N ILE A 157 -16.39 -19.15 -30.89
CA ILE A 157 -16.60 -20.58 -30.67
C ILE A 157 -16.03 -21.30 -31.88
N LEU A 158 -14.88 -21.95 -31.69
CA LEU A 158 -14.20 -22.72 -32.75
C LEU A 158 -14.64 -24.18 -32.66
N GLN A 159 -15.28 -24.67 -33.73
CA GLN A 159 -15.69 -26.07 -33.84
C GLN A 159 -14.57 -26.94 -34.42
N PRO A 160 -14.51 -28.24 -34.09
CA PRO A 160 -13.60 -29.21 -34.69
C PRO A 160 -13.64 -29.27 -36.22
N THR A 161 -14.79 -28.95 -36.81
CA THR A 161 -15.04 -28.93 -38.26
C THR A 161 -14.37 -27.74 -38.97
N GLY A 162 -13.79 -26.79 -38.22
CA GLY A 162 -13.22 -25.55 -38.75
C GLY A 162 -14.22 -24.40 -38.88
N ALA A 163 -15.48 -24.60 -38.49
CA ALA A 163 -16.48 -23.54 -38.43
C ALA A 163 -16.25 -22.63 -37.21
N LEU A 164 -16.46 -21.33 -37.40
CA LEU A 164 -16.27 -20.29 -36.37
C LEU A 164 -17.58 -19.55 -36.11
N GLY A 165 -18.12 -19.68 -34.90
CA GLY A 165 -19.18 -18.80 -34.41
C GLY A 165 -18.57 -17.54 -33.80
N VAL A 166 -19.01 -16.36 -34.22
CA VAL A 166 -18.50 -15.07 -33.73
C VAL A 166 -19.65 -14.20 -33.21
N GLN A 167 -19.46 -13.66 -32.02
CA GLN A 167 -20.32 -12.65 -31.40
C GLN A 167 -19.47 -11.45 -30.99
N ILE A 168 -19.67 -10.31 -31.66
CA ILE A 168 -18.95 -9.06 -31.43
C ILE A 168 -19.82 -8.11 -30.63
N THR A 169 -19.30 -7.56 -29.54
CA THR A 169 -19.97 -6.55 -28.70
C THR A 169 -19.12 -5.28 -28.65
N VAL A 170 -19.71 -4.15 -29.04
CA VAL A 170 -19.07 -2.82 -28.97
C VAL A 170 -20.05 -1.80 -28.39
N GLY A 171 -19.78 -1.35 -27.16
CA GLY A 171 -20.71 -0.47 -26.44
C GLY A 171 -22.06 -1.17 -26.21
N GLU A 172 -23.12 -0.63 -26.80
CA GLU A 172 -24.48 -1.21 -26.74
C GLU A 172 -24.83 -2.08 -27.96
N LYS A 173 -23.95 -2.13 -28.98
CA LYS A 173 -24.20 -2.86 -30.22
C LYS A 173 -23.68 -4.28 -30.14
N GLU A 174 -24.46 -5.22 -30.66
CA GLU A 174 -24.12 -6.64 -30.69
C GLU A 174 -24.32 -7.22 -32.10
N TYR A 175 -23.29 -7.88 -32.62
CA TYR A 175 -23.27 -8.49 -33.94
C TYR A 175 -22.97 -9.99 -33.83
N ARG A 176 -23.73 -10.83 -34.54
CA ARG A 176 -23.53 -12.29 -34.54
C ARG A 176 -23.43 -12.83 -35.97
N LYS A 177 -22.44 -13.68 -36.22
CA LYS A 177 -22.26 -14.35 -37.50
C LYS A 177 -21.53 -15.68 -37.34
N GLN A 178 -21.93 -16.67 -38.13
CA GLN A 178 -21.25 -17.95 -38.22
C GLN A 178 -20.53 -18.05 -39.57
N PHE A 179 -19.32 -18.59 -39.55
CA PHE A 179 -18.49 -18.79 -40.73
C PHE A 179 -18.15 -20.28 -40.88
N ASP A 180 -18.28 -20.80 -42.10
CA ASP A 180 -18.02 -22.21 -42.36
C ASP A 180 -16.51 -22.54 -42.44
N LYS A 181 -15.67 -21.55 -42.80
CA LYS A 181 -14.22 -21.69 -42.98
C LYS A 181 -13.47 -20.39 -42.69
N LEU A 182 -12.19 -20.51 -42.33
CA LEU A 182 -11.20 -19.42 -42.23
C LEU A 182 -10.32 -19.37 -43.49
N PRO A 183 -9.83 -18.19 -43.93
CA PRO A 183 -10.04 -16.88 -43.32
C PRO A 183 -11.45 -16.33 -43.55
N ALA A 184 -11.94 -15.54 -42.61
CA ALA A 184 -13.27 -14.95 -42.63
C ALA A 184 -13.23 -13.45 -42.36
N VAL A 185 -14.19 -12.70 -42.89
CA VAL A 185 -14.28 -11.24 -42.71
C VAL A 185 -15.67 -10.84 -42.27
N PHE A 186 -15.75 -9.97 -41.26
CA PHE A 186 -16.97 -9.41 -40.71
C PHE A 186 -16.93 -7.88 -40.76
N PRO A 187 -17.60 -7.25 -41.75
CA PRO A 187 -17.77 -5.81 -41.74
C PRO A 187 -18.71 -5.39 -40.59
N THR A 188 -18.27 -4.44 -39.77
CA THR A 188 -19.05 -3.81 -38.70
C THR A 188 -19.08 -2.29 -38.91
N ASP A 189 -19.93 -1.57 -38.19
CA ASP A 189 -20.01 -0.09 -38.30
C ASP A 189 -18.68 0.60 -37.95
N GLU A 190 -17.86 -0.04 -37.10
CA GLU A 190 -16.61 0.54 -36.57
C GLU A 190 -15.37 0.11 -37.38
N GLY A 191 -15.52 -0.81 -38.33
CA GLY A 191 -14.42 -1.32 -39.14
C GLY A 191 -14.62 -2.75 -39.61
N THR A 192 -13.68 -3.25 -40.40
CA THR A 192 -13.75 -4.61 -40.96
C THR A 192 -12.87 -5.57 -40.16
N VAL A 193 -13.50 -6.48 -39.41
CA VAL A 193 -12.78 -7.46 -38.58
C VAL A 193 -12.46 -8.69 -39.43
N ALA A 194 -11.18 -9.06 -39.50
CA ALA A 194 -10.72 -10.25 -40.22
C ALA A 194 -10.27 -11.34 -39.23
N PHE A 195 -10.56 -12.59 -39.57
CA PHE A 195 -10.22 -13.79 -38.79
C PHE A 195 -9.33 -14.69 -39.63
N PHE A 196 -8.18 -15.07 -39.09
CA PHE A 196 -7.20 -15.94 -39.73
C PHE A 196 -6.94 -17.17 -38.86
N ALA A 197 -6.64 -18.31 -39.48
CA ALA A 197 -6.13 -19.47 -38.77
C ALA A 197 -4.65 -19.26 -38.42
N ASN A 198 -4.24 -19.57 -37.20
CA ASN A 198 -2.84 -19.47 -36.78
C ASN A 198 -2.08 -20.78 -37.08
N ASN A 199 -1.27 -20.75 -38.15
CA ASN A 199 -0.53 -21.93 -38.60
C ASN A 199 0.63 -22.34 -37.67
N ASP A 200 1.16 -21.42 -36.85
CA ASP A 200 2.24 -21.72 -35.89
C ASP A 200 1.75 -22.62 -34.75
N THR A 201 0.50 -22.43 -34.33
CA THR A 201 -0.14 -23.35 -33.38
C THR A 201 -0.62 -24.63 -34.03
N LEU A 202 -0.89 -24.62 -35.35
CA LEU A 202 -1.40 -25.79 -36.07
C LEU A 202 -0.33 -26.86 -36.36
N SER A 203 0.96 -26.57 -36.15
CA SER A 203 2.03 -27.58 -36.27
C SER A 203 2.36 -28.27 -34.94
N ALA A 204 2.07 -27.64 -33.79
CA ALA A 204 2.02 -28.31 -32.48
C ALA A 204 0.62 -28.90 -32.17
N VAL A 205 -0.41 -28.37 -32.83
CA VAL A 205 -1.82 -28.80 -32.77
C VAL A 205 -2.25 -29.12 -34.20
N CYS A 206 -1.75 -30.21 -34.78
CA CYS A 206 -2.30 -30.71 -36.03
C CYS A 206 -3.84 -30.83 -35.89
N PRO A 207 -4.61 -30.44 -36.92
CA PRO A 207 -6.07 -30.50 -36.96
C PRO A 207 -6.60 -31.93 -37.12
N GLU A 208 -5.93 -32.92 -36.52
CA GLU A 208 -6.48 -34.26 -36.28
C GLU A 208 -6.93 -34.43 -34.82
N ASN A 209 -6.62 -33.49 -33.91
CA ASN A 209 -6.91 -33.64 -32.48
C ASN A 209 -7.57 -32.43 -31.78
N ILE A 210 -8.31 -31.56 -32.48
CA ILE A 210 -9.30 -30.69 -31.81
C ILE A 210 -10.54 -31.56 -31.53
N THR A 211 -10.53 -32.31 -30.44
CA THR A 211 -11.62 -33.23 -30.08
C THR A 211 -12.79 -32.54 -29.36
N LYS A 212 -12.67 -31.23 -29.04
CA LYS A 212 -13.68 -30.45 -28.32
C LYS A 212 -13.81 -29.03 -28.90
N GLU A 213 -15.02 -28.48 -28.81
CA GLU A 213 -15.29 -27.07 -29.07
C GLU A 213 -14.43 -26.21 -28.13
N ARG A 214 -13.86 -25.11 -28.65
CA ARG A 214 -13.05 -24.17 -27.86
C ARG A 214 -13.71 -22.81 -27.79
N HIS A 215 -13.77 -22.26 -26.59
CA HIS A 215 -14.32 -20.93 -26.31
C HIS A 215 -13.20 -19.91 -26.10
N ILE A 216 -13.07 -18.97 -27.02
CA ILE A 216 -11.99 -17.97 -27.01
C ILE A 216 -12.61 -16.59 -27.08
N THR A 217 -12.18 -15.68 -26.21
CA THR A 217 -12.60 -14.28 -26.26
C THR A 217 -11.43 -13.39 -26.66
N ALA A 218 -11.59 -12.62 -27.72
CA ALA A 218 -10.63 -11.59 -28.14
C ALA A 218 -11.12 -10.19 -27.74
N PHE A 219 -10.24 -9.41 -27.14
CA PHE A 219 -10.48 -8.02 -26.77
C PHE A 219 -9.65 -7.11 -27.67
N ILE A 220 -10.31 -6.26 -28.45
CA ILE A 220 -9.64 -5.20 -29.20
C ILE A 220 -9.78 -3.90 -28.41
N ASN A 221 -8.63 -3.39 -27.96
CA ASN A 221 -8.52 -2.13 -27.25
C ASN A 221 -8.00 -1.03 -28.19
N ARG A 222 -8.20 0.23 -27.80
CA ARG A 222 -7.56 1.36 -28.49
C ARG A 222 -6.04 1.26 -28.33
N PRO A 223 -5.25 1.27 -29.43
CA PRO A 223 -3.78 1.24 -29.37
C PRO A 223 -3.19 2.26 -28.40
N PHE A 224 -3.74 3.48 -28.34
CA PHE A 224 -3.27 4.51 -27.40
C PHE A 224 -3.46 4.15 -25.91
N SER A 225 -4.53 3.45 -25.56
CA SER A 225 -4.78 3.00 -24.18
C SER A 225 -3.77 1.94 -23.76
N VAL A 226 -3.51 0.97 -24.66
CA VAL A 226 -2.54 -0.10 -24.44
C VAL A 226 -1.13 0.47 -24.35
N LEU A 227 -0.77 1.37 -25.25
CA LEU A 227 0.47 2.14 -25.18
C LEU A 227 0.70 2.77 -23.79
N LYS A 228 -0.33 3.42 -23.23
CA LYS A 228 -0.22 4.08 -21.93
C LYS A 228 0.06 3.09 -20.80
N GLU A 229 -0.53 1.90 -20.88
CA GLU A 229 -0.25 0.80 -19.94
C GLU A 229 1.22 0.37 -20.02
N TYR A 230 1.73 0.10 -21.22
CA TYR A 230 3.14 -0.29 -21.41
C TYR A 230 4.12 0.81 -20.99
N VAL A 231 3.85 2.08 -21.29
CA VAL A 231 4.72 3.19 -20.86
C VAL A 231 4.75 3.33 -19.34
N ASN A 232 3.65 3.02 -18.65
CA ASN A 232 3.57 3.08 -17.19
C ASN A 232 4.23 1.86 -16.52
N SER A 233 4.19 0.68 -17.15
CA SER A 233 4.84 -0.54 -16.63
C SER A 233 6.30 -0.69 -17.06
N LEU A 234 6.77 0.16 -17.99
CA LEU A 234 8.15 0.23 -18.44
C LEU A 234 8.98 1.11 -17.51
N SER A 235 10.07 0.55 -17.01
CA SER A 235 11.09 1.27 -16.25
C SER A 235 12.43 1.17 -16.97
N ILE A 236 13.07 2.32 -17.18
CA ILE A 236 14.37 2.41 -17.84
C ILE A 236 15.30 3.20 -16.93
N ALA A 237 16.33 2.55 -16.40
CA ALA A 237 17.25 3.18 -15.45
C ALA A 237 18.70 2.85 -15.79
N PRO A 238 19.63 3.82 -15.65
CA PRO A 238 21.04 3.53 -15.79
C PRO A 238 21.52 2.69 -14.59
N THR A 239 22.48 1.80 -14.83
CA THR A 239 23.07 0.96 -13.76
C THR A 239 23.82 1.83 -12.74
N SER A 240 24.42 2.92 -13.20
CA SER A 240 25.06 3.97 -12.40
C SER A 240 25.06 5.29 -13.16
N LYS A 241 25.18 6.43 -12.45
CA LYS A 241 25.28 7.79 -13.05
C LYS A 241 26.49 7.99 -13.95
N THR A 242 27.47 7.09 -13.88
CA THR A 242 28.73 7.14 -14.64
C THR A 242 28.82 6.12 -15.76
N THR A 243 27.84 5.22 -15.91
CA THR A 243 27.89 4.13 -16.88
C THR A 243 26.91 4.35 -18.03
N SER A 244 27.31 3.97 -19.25
CA SER A 244 26.45 3.97 -20.43
C SER A 244 25.58 2.71 -20.57
N VAL A 245 25.48 1.93 -19.48
CA VAL A 245 24.69 0.70 -19.40
C VAL A 245 23.36 1.00 -18.74
N VAL A 246 22.28 0.70 -19.46
CA VAL A 246 20.90 0.92 -19.05
C VAL A 246 20.19 -0.42 -18.91
N VAL A 247 19.44 -0.57 -17.82
CA VAL A 247 18.53 -1.69 -17.61
C VAL A 247 17.14 -1.24 -18.01
N ILE A 248 16.54 -1.98 -18.93
CA ILE A 248 15.15 -1.81 -19.37
C ILE A 248 14.36 -2.93 -18.74
N SER A 249 13.36 -2.60 -17.93
CA SER A 249 12.50 -3.57 -17.27
C SER A 249 11.02 -3.30 -17.55
N LEU A 250 10.24 -4.35 -17.70
CA LEU A 250 8.81 -4.30 -18.00
C LEU A 250 8.07 -5.29 -17.10
N GLU A 251 7.05 -4.81 -16.40
CA GLU A 251 6.14 -5.66 -15.64
C GLU A 251 5.04 -6.22 -16.57
N ASN A 252 4.91 -7.55 -16.65
CA ASN A 252 3.91 -8.17 -17.52
C ASN A 252 3.41 -9.52 -16.95
N THR A 253 2.15 -9.86 -17.23
CA THR A 253 1.55 -11.17 -16.90
C THR A 253 2.12 -12.30 -17.76
N ASN A 254 2.54 -12.01 -18.99
CA ASN A 254 3.10 -12.98 -19.93
C ASN A 254 4.58 -12.66 -20.19
N THR A 255 5.46 -13.61 -19.86
CA THR A 255 6.91 -13.45 -19.99
C THR A 255 7.38 -13.30 -21.43
N ARG A 256 6.76 -14.03 -22.38
CA ARG A 256 7.08 -13.94 -23.80
C ARG A 256 6.68 -12.59 -24.38
N ARG A 257 5.48 -12.11 -24.04
CA ARG A 257 4.99 -10.78 -24.45
C ARG A 257 5.91 -9.67 -23.97
N GLY A 258 6.39 -9.76 -22.72
CA GLY A 258 7.33 -8.79 -22.18
C GLY A 258 8.68 -8.81 -22.91
N ARG A 259 9.22 -10.00 -23.21
CA ARG A 259 10.46 -10.18 -23.99
C ARG A 259 10.34 -9.60 -25.40
N ASP A 260 9.27 -9.96 -26.10
CA ASP A 260 9.01 -9.51 -27.47
C ASP A 260 8.86 -7.98 -27.51
N TYR A 261 8.20 -7.38 -26.50
CA TYR A 261 8.09 -5.93 -26.38
C TYR A 261 9.45 -5.25 -26.23
N ILE A 262 10.29 -5.68 -25.28
CA ILE A 262 11.61 -5.05 -25.04
C ILE A 262 12.52 -5.21 -26.26
N ASN A 263 12.55 -6.39 -26.87
CA ASN A 263 13.35 -6.64 -28.07
C ASN A 263 12.88 -5.75 -29.23
N LYS A 264 11.56 -5.64 -29.43
CA LYS A 264 11.01 -4.81 -30.51
C LYS A 264 11.20 -3.32 -30.24
N LEU A 265 11.15 -2.89 -28.99
CA LEU A 265 11.47 -1.52 -28.58
C LEU A 265 12.90 -1.15 -28.98
N LEU A 266 13.86 -2.03 -28.70
CA LEU A 266 15.27 -1.82 -29.06
C LEU A 266 15.52 -1.88 -30.56
N GLU A 267 14.84 -2.77 -31.27
CA GLU A 267 14.88 -2.85 -32.73
C GLU A 267 14.37 -1.54 -33.35
N MET A 268 13.17 -1.09 -32.95
CA MET A 268 12.57 0.15 -33.47
C MET A 268 13.40 1.39 -33.09
N TYR A 269 14.01 1.39 -31.90
CA TYR A 269 14.92 2.47 -31.48
C TYR A 269 16.13 2.55 -32.40
N ASN A 270 16.81 1.42 -32.66
CA ASN A 270 17.98 1.39 -33.53
C ASN A 270 17.62 1.74 -34.98
N ILE A 271 16.48 1.27 -35.48
CA ILE A 271 15.99 1.65 -36.83
C ILE A 271 15.76 3.15 -36.91
N ASN A 272 15.05 3.74 -35.94
CA ASN A 272 14.79 5.18 -35.92
C ASN A 272 16.10 5.99 -35.82
N ALA A 273 17.01 5.60 -34.93
CA ALA A 273 18.32 6.26 -34.78
C ALA A 273 19.18 6.17 -36.06
N ASN A 274 19.16 5.03 -36.74
CA ASN A 274 19.88 4.85 -38.01
C ASN A 274 19.25 5.67 -39.13
N ASN A 275 17.92 5.73 -39.21
CA ASN A 275 17.21 6.54 -40.21
C ASN A 275 17.50 8.03 -40.03
N ASP A 276 17.50 8.53 -38.79
CA ASP A 276 17.81 9.93 -38.50
C ASP A 276 19.25 10.29 -38.91
N LYS A 277 20.22 9.40 -38.64
CA LYS A 277 21.62 9.56 -39.08
C LYS A 277 21.77 9.50 -40.61
N ASN A 278 21.12 8.54 -41.24
CA ASN A 278 21.18 8.35 -42.69
C ASN A 278 20.58 9.54 -43.43
N GLU A 279 19.54 10.19 -42.89
CA GLU A 279 18.96 11.38 -43.51
C GLU A 279 19.95 12.54 -43.57
N VAL A 280 20.61 12.87 -42.46
CA VAL A 280 21.62 13.94 -42.40
C VAL A 280 22.81 13.60 -43.30
N ALA A 281 23.29 12.36 -43.28
CA ALA A 281 24.42 11.92 -44.09
C ALA A 281 24.06 11.90 -45.59
N GLN A 282 22.83 11.55 -45.96
CA GLN A 282 22.36 11.59 -47.35
C GLN A 282 22.29 13.03 -47.85
N LYS A 283 21.72 13.96 -47.08
CA LYS A 283 21.71 15.39 -47.44
C LYS A 283 23.12 15.99 -47.53
N THR A 284 24.03 15.50 -46.71
CA THR A 284 25.45 15.85 -46.81
C THR A 284 26.10 15.32 -48.09
N ALA A 285 25.79 14.09 -48.50
CA ALA A 285 26.27 13.51 -49.77
C ALA A 285 25.76 14.30 -50.98
N GLU A 286 24.44 14.55 -51.03
CA GLU A 286 23.79 15.32 -52.10
C GLU A 286 24.48 16.69 -52.29
N PHE A 287 24.77 17.39 -51.19
CA PHE A 287 25.46 18.68 -51.21
C PHE A 287 26.91 18.58 -51.71
N ILE A 288 27.68 17.58 -51.24
CA ILE A 288 29.08 17.40 -51.65
C ILE A 288 29.17 17.03 -53.14
N ASP A 289 28.31 16.14 -53.62
CA ASP A 289 28.31 15.70 -55.02
C ASP A 289 27.97 16.84 -55.99
N GLU A 290 27.00 17.69 -55.65
CA GLU A 290 26.70 18.90 -56.42
C GLU A 290 27.94 19.81 -56.53
N ARG A 291 28.65 20.01 -55.42
CA ARG A 291 29.84 20.85 -55.38
C ARG A 291 31.01 20.24 -56.16
N ILE A 292 31.22 18.93 -56.06
CA ILE A 292 32.22 18.19 -56.85
C ILE A 292 31.94 18.36 -58.35
N GLY A 293 30.68 18.31 -58.78
CA GLY A 293 30.29 18.54 -60.17
C GLY A 293 30.66 19.94 -60.69
N ILE A 294 30.41 20.97 -59.89
CA ILE A 294 30.78 22.37 -60.22
C ILE A 294 32.31 22.52 -60.31
N ILE A 295 33.04 22.07 -59.29
CA ILE A 295 34.51 22.17 -59.24
C ILE A 295 35.17 21.33 -60.33
N SER A 296 34.64 20.15 -60.65
CA SER A 296 35.14 19.30 -61.73
C SER A 296 35.04 20.00 -63.09
N LYS A 297 33.90 20.65 -63.37
CA LYS A 297 33.72 21.42 -64.62
C LYS A 297 34.68 22.62 -64.69
N GLU A 298 34.86 23.32 -63.58
CA GLU A 298 35.80 24.44 -63.47
C GLU A 298 37.27 24.00 -63.56
N LEU A 299 37.62 22.82 -63.05
CA LEU A 299 38.96 22.24 -63.15
C LEU A 299 39.25 21.82 -64.58
N GLY A 300 38.32 21.12 -65.24
CA GLY A 300 38.46 20.72 -66.64
C GLY A 300 38.62 21.91 -67.59
N SER A 301 37.90 23.02 -67.37
CA SER A 301 38.14 24.23 -68.16
C SER A 301 39.54 24.82 -67.91
N THR A 302 40.02 24.77 -66.67
CA THR A 302 41.36 25.30 -66.30
C THR A 302 42.49 24.42 -66.83
N GLU A 303 42.30 23.09 -66.84
CA GLU A 303 43.23 22.14 -67.45
C GLU A 303 43.30 22.32 -68.97
N GLN A 304 42.15 22.55 -69.63
CA GLN A 304 42.10 22.87 -71.04
C GLN A 304 42.80 24.20 -71.35
N ASP A 305 42.58 25.23 -70.53
CA ASP A 305 43.26 26.52 -70.65
C ASP A 305 44.78 26.35 -70.47
N LEU A 306 45.22 25.52 -69.53
CA LEU A 306 46.63 25.22 -69.30
C LEU A 306 47.26 24.48 -70.48
N GLU A 307 46.56 23.49 -71.03
CA GLU A 307 47.00 22.74 -72.21
C GLU A 307 47.10 23.63 -73.45
N ASN A 308 46.05 24.41 -73.71
CA ASN A 308 46.02 25.37 -74.83
C ASN A 308 47.15 26.39 -74.70
N PHE A 309 47.42 26.87 -73.48
CA PHE A 309 48.51 27.78 -73.21
C PHE A 309 49.88 27.12 -73.45
N LYS A 310 50.11 25.91 -72.93
CA LYS A 310 51.35 25.13 -73.18
C LYS A 310 51.60 24.90 -74.68
N ARG A 311 50.56 24.55 -75.44
CA ARG A 311 50.64 24.34 -76.89
C ARG A 311 50.95 25.61 -77.68
N SER A 312 50.33 26.74 -77.31
CA SER A 312 50.48 28.01 -78.02
C SER A 312 51.77 28.76 -77.68
N ALA A 313 52.27 28.63 -76.44
CA ALA A 313 53.48 29.30 -75.99
C ALA A 313 54.77 28.47 -76.19
N GLY A 314 54.67 27.17 -76.46
CA GLY A 314 55.84 26.30 -76.71
C GLY A 314 56.75 26.09 -75.50
N ILE A 315 56.25 26.32 -74.28
CA ILE A 315 57.02 26.26 -73.03
C ILE A 315 57.03 24.81 -72.52
N THR A 316 58.21 24.20 -72.45
CA THR A 316 58.40 22.82 -71.97
C THR A 316 59.12 22.73 -70.63
N ASP A 317 59.80 23.78 -70.17
CA ASP A 317 60.43 23.79 -68.85
C ASP A 317 60.55 25.20 -68.26
N LEU A 318 60.41 25.30 -66.93
CA LEU A 318 60.36 26.56 -66.19
C LEU A 318 61.77 26.97 -65.71
N SER A 319 62.08 28.27 -65.70
CA SER A 319 63.32 28.76 -65.08
C SER A 319 63.29 28.54 -63.54
N SER A 320 64.45 28.21 -62.96
CA SER A 320 64.60 27.93 -61.52
C SER A 320 64.24 29.13 -60.61
N GLU A 321 64.33 30.36 -61.13
CA GLU A 321 63.91 31.60 -60.47
C GLU A 321 62.38 31.74 -60.39
N ALA A 322 61.66 31.34 -61.44
CA ALA A 322 60.19 31.29 -61.43
C ALA A 322 59.66 30.21 -60.47
N GLN A 323 60.38 29.09 -60.30
CA GLN A 323 60.09 28.05 -59.30
C GLN A 323 60.20 28.57 -57.85
N ILE A 324 61.22 29.38 -57.56
CA ILE A 324 61.41 29.98 -56.22
C ILE A 324 60.36 31.06 -55.93
N ALA A 325 60.03 31.90 -56.91
CA ALA A 325 58.96 32.88 -56.81
C ALA A 325 57.57 32.23 -56.63
N LEU A 326 57.35 31.08 -57.27
CA LEU A 326 56.19 30.22 -57.06
C LEU A 326 56.09 29.76 -55.61
N THR A 327 57.17 29.26 -55.00
CA THR A 327 57.10 28.59 -53.69
C THR A 327 56.79 29.56 -52.53
N GLY A 328 57.36 30.77 -52.53
CA GLY A 328 57.10 31.77 -51.48
C GLY A 328 55.74 32.50 -51.59
N ASN A 329 55.22 32.67 -52.81
CA ASN A 329 53.88 33.21 -53.06
C ASN A 329 52.78 32.14 -52.89
N ALA A 330 53.11 30.88 -53.20
CA ALA A 330 52.18 29.75 -53.16
C ALA A 330 51.54 29.56 -51.78
N GLU A 331 52.25 29.80 -50.68
CA GLU A 331 51.65 29.60 -49.34
C GLU A 331 50.52 30.61 -49.04
N TYR A 332 50.72 31.89 -49.36
CA TYR A 332 49.67 32.90 -49.16
C TYR A 332 48.53 32.78 -50.17
N GLU A 333 48.82 32.39 -51.41
CA GLU A 333 47.77 32.11 -52.40
C GLU A 333 46.98 30.84 -52.06
N LYS A 334 47.63 29.81 -51.52
CA LYS A 334 46.96 28.65 -50.94
C LYS A 334 45.98 29.08 -49.86
N LYS A 335 46.43 29.90 -48.88
CA LYS A 335 45.54 30.48 -47.85
C LYS A 335 44.41 31.31 -48.45
N ARG A 336 44.67 32.08 -49.52
CA ARG A 336 43.63 32.86 -50.22
C ARG A 336 42.55 31.98 -50.80
N VAL A 337 42.90 30.85 -51.40
CA VAL A 337 41.88 29.97 -51.99
C VAL A 337 41.27 28.99 -51.02
N GLU A 338 41.96 28.58 -49.97
CA GLU A 338 41.31 27.96 -48.81
C GLU A 338 40.23 28.91 -48.26
N ASN A 339 40.57 30.17 -48.04
CA ASN A 339 39.61 31.18 -47.57
C ASN A 339 38.49 31.45 -48.59
N GLN A 340 38.79 31.53 -49.89
CA GLN A 340 37.78 31.70 -50.94
C GLN A 340 36.86 30.47 -51.07
N THR A 341 37.40 29.27 -50.84
CA THR A 341 36.62 28.03 -50.74
C THR A 341 35.66 28.12 -49.57
N GLN A 342 36.13 28.51 -48.38
CA GLN A 342 35.28 28.68 -47.20
C GLN A 342 34.16 29.70 -47.48
N ILE A 343 34.47 30.83 -48.15
CA ILE A 343 33.47 31.82 -48.58
C ILE A 343 32.42 31.17 -49.49
N ASN A 344 32.85 30.44 -50.51
CA ASN A 344 31.94 29.78 -51.44
C ASN A 344 31.07 28.74 -50.74
N LEU A 345 31.65 27.96 -49.83
CA LEU A 345 30.95 26.94 -49.04
C LEU A 345 29.87 27.57 -48.15
N VAL A 346 30.19 28.67 -47.47
CA VAL A 346 29.23 29.43 -46.67
C VAL A 346 28.12 30.02 -47.54
N MET A 347 28.46 30.60 -48.71
CA MET A 347 27.46 31.14 -49.63
C MET A 347 26.55 30.05 -50.21
N ASP A 348 27.08 28.87 -50.53
CA ASP A 348 26.31 27.73 -51.02
C ASP A 348 25.41 27.17 -49.92
N LEU A 349 25.89 27.08 -48.67
CA LEU A 349 25.05 26.74 -47.51
C LEU A 349 23.94 27.77 -47.29
N GLN A 350 24.23 29.07 -47.39
CA GLN A 350 23.20 30.12 -47.30
C GLN A 350 22.17 30.01 -48.43
N ARG A 351 22.58 29.59 -49.62
CA ARG A 351 21.65 29.31 -50.74
C ARG A 351 20.82 28.08 -50.44
N TYR A 352 21.42 27.00 -49.93
CA TYR A 352 20.74 25.78 -49.54
C TYR A 352 19.69 26.06 -48.46
N MET A 353 20.04 26.87 -47.45
CA MET A 353 19.14 27.33 -46.39
C MET A 353 17.96 28.15 -46.92
N LYS A 354 18.07 28.83 -48.06
CA LYS A 354 16.92 29.56 -48.64
C LYS A 354 15.83 28.62 -49.19
N GLY A 355 16.09 27.31 -49.25
CA GLY A 355 15.10 26.26 -49.51
C GLY A 355 14.17 25.99 -48.32
N ASN A 356 13.60 24.78 -48.31
CA ASN A 356 12.56 24.31 -47.38
C ASN A 356 12.88 24.65 -45.90
N GLU A 357 11.85 25.05 -45.14
CA GLU A 357 12.03 25.58 -43.79
C GLU A 357 12.45 24.52 -42.75
N TYR A 358 12.09 23.26 -43.01
CA TYR A 358 12.20 22.13 -42.07
C TYR A 358 13.08 20.99 -42.60
N GLU A 359 14.08 21.31 -43.42
CA GLU A 359 15.06 20.35 -43.92
C GLU A 359 16.39 20.43 -43.15
N VAL A 360 16.98 19.26 -42.92
CA VAL A 360 18.28 19.16 -42.27
C VAL A 360 19.35 19.77 -43.16
N LEU A 361 20.32 20.44 -42.55
CA LEU A 361 21.44 21.04 -43.24
C LEU A 361 22.61 20.05 -43.32
N PRO A 362 23.39 20.07 -44.41
CA PRO A 362 24.64 19.32 -44.50
C PRO A 362 25.56 19.62 -43.31
N SER A 363 26.12 18.56 -42.71
CA SER A 363 27.03 18.67 -41.57
C SER A 363 28.45 18.26 -41.97
N ASN A 364 29.47 18.79 -41.28
CA ASN A 364 30.88 18.42 -41.50
C ASN A 364 31.40 18.55 -42.96
N ILE A 365 30.87 19.50 -43.73
CA ILE A 365 31.30 19.76 -45.12
C ILE A 365 32.68 20.46 -45.25
N GLY A 366 33.48 20.48 -44.18
CA GLY A 366 34.80 21.13 -44.17
C GLY A 366 34.81 22.61 -43.78
N LEU A 367 33.78 23.10 -43.08
CA LEU A 367 33.80 24.43 -42.45
C LEU A 367 34.86 24.49 -41.34
N GLN A 368 35.70 25.53 -41.33
CA GLN A 368 36.71 25.73 -40.29
C GLN A 368 36.18 26.39 -39.00
N ASP A 369 35.04 27.09 -39.07
CA ASP A 369 34.46 27.78 -37.92
C ASP A 369 33.61 26.82 -37.07
N ALA A 370 34.09 26.54 -35.85
CA ALA A 370 33.44 25.64 -34.90
C ALA A 370 32.06 26.15 -34.45
N ALA A 371 31.84 27.48 -34.42
CA ALA A 371 30.57 28.06 -34.02
C ALA A 371 29.46 27.75 -35.05
N SER A 372 29.77 27.93 -36.34
CA SER A 372 28.87 27.59 -37.46
C SER A 372 28.53 26.10 -37.48
N ALA A 373 29.55 25.24 -37.33
CA ALA A 373 29.36 23.79 -37.28
C ALA A 373 28.45 23.38 -36.10
N GLY A 374 28.70 23.93 -34.91
CA GLY A 374 27.87 23.67 -33.72
C GLY A 374 26.44 24.22 -33.83
N ALA A 375 26.24 25.35 -34.51
CA ALA A 375 24.91 25.90 -34.76
C ALA A 375 24.11 25.02 -35.73
N ILE A 376 24.73 24.52 -36.79
CA ILE A 376 24.12 23.59 -37.75
C ILE A 376 23.71 22.28 -37.06
N ASP A 377 24.60 21.71 -36.23
CA ASP A 377 24.32 20.47 -35.50
C ASP A 377 23.10 20.61 -34.57
N ARG A 378 23.03 21.69 -33.79
CA ARG A 378 21.87 21.97 -32.93
C ARG A 378 20.58 22.16 -33.73
N TYR A 379 20.64 22.86 -34.86
CA TYR A 379 19.48 23.03 -35.74
C TYR A 379 18.97 21.68 -36.27
N ASN A 380 19.89 20.81 -36.74
CA ASN A 380 19.55 19.47 -37.21
C ASN A 380 18.94 18.61 -36.10
N GLN A 381 19.49 18.65 -34.89
CA GLN A 381 18.94 17.93 -33.73
C GLN A 381 17.49 18.34 -33.44
N MET A 382 17.18 19.64 -33.49
CA MET A 382 15.83 20.15 -33.27
C MET A 382 14.86 19.72 -34.38
N LEU A 383 15.34 19.65 -35.63
CA LEU A 383 14.53 19.17 -36.75
C LEU A 383 14.23 17.67 -36.67
N VAL A 384 15.23 16.87 -36.30
CA VAL A 384 15.04 15.43 -36.05
C VAL A 384 14.02 15.23 -34.93
N GLU A 385 14.15 15.98 -33.82
CA GLU A 385 13.20 15.93 -32.71
C GLU A 385 11.78 16.32 -33.14
N ARG A 386 11.64 17.36 -33.98
CA ARG A 386 10.35 17.77 -34.55
C ARG A 386 9.72 16.65 -35.36
N LYS A 387 10.49 16.02 -36.26
CA LYS A 387 10.00 14.89 -37.08
C LYS A 387 9.54 13.74 -36.19
N ARG A 388 10.29 13.44 -35.13
CA ARG A 388 9.92 12.41 -34.15
C ARG A 388 8.59 12.71 -33.47
N LEU A 389 8.36 13.94 -33.02
CA LEU A 389 7.11 14.34 -32.38
C LEU A 389 5.92 14.31 -33.35
N LEU A 390 6.11 14.73 -34.60
CA LEU A 390 5.07 14.72 -35.63
C LEU A 390 4.59 13.31 -36.02
N ARG A 391 5.37 12.26 -35.75
CA ARG A 391 4.89 10.87 -35.91
C ARG A 391 3.72 10.53 -34.98
N THR A 392 3.55 11.27 -33.88
CA THR A 392 2.48 11.01 -32.89
C THR A 392 1.52 12.15 -32.65
N SER A 393 1.90 13.36 -33.03
CA SER A 393 1.18 14.60 -32.76
C SER A 393 0.92 15.33 -34.06
N THR A 394 -0.16 16.12 -34.07
CA THR A 394 -0.44 17.03 -35.17
C THR A 394 0.37 18.31 -35.01
N GLU A 395 0.55 19.05 -36.12
CA GLU A 395 1.25 20.34 -36.14
C GLU A 395 0.65 21.39 -35.17
N ASN A 396 -0.62 21.22 -34.78
CA ASN A 396 -1.33 22.10 -33.85
C ASN A 396 -1.01 21.85 -32.37
N ASN A 397 -0.20 20.85 -32.03
CA ASN A 397 0.19 20.57 -30.64
C ASN A 397 1.03 21.74 -30.07
N PRO A 398 0.72 22.31 -28.89
CA PRO A 398 1.49 23.40 -28.29
C PRO A 398 2.99 23.13 -28.15
N THR A 399 3.38 21.87 -27.91
CA THR A 399 4.80 21.47 -27.84
C THR A 399 5.50 21.60 -29.19
N ILE A 400 4.83 21.24 -30.28
CA ILE A 400 5.34 21.40 -31.65
C ILE A 400 5.39 22.88 -32.02
N ILE A 401 4.38 23.67 -31.69
CA ILE A 401 4.38 25.13 -31.94
C ILE A 401 5.57 25.81 -31.25
N ASN A 402 5.84 25.44 -29.99
CA ASN A 402 6.99 25.96 -29.25
C ASN A 402 8.31 25.49 -29.88
N LEU A 403 8.40 24.24 -30.31
CA LEU A 403 9.57 23.70 -31.00
C LEU A 403 9.79 24.40 -32.36
N ASP A 404 8.74 24.63 -33.14
CA ASP A 404 8.79 25.34 -34.43
C ASP A 404 9.24 26.80 -34.25
N THR A 405 8.81 27.45 -33.17
CA THR A 405 9.30 28.78 -32.80
C THR A 405 10.79 28.73 -32.47
N SER A 406 11.22 27.69 -31.75
CA SER A 406 12.63 27.49 -31.38
C SER A 406 13.48 27.15 -32.61
N ILE A 407 12.97 26.37 -33.56
CA ILE A 407 13.60 26.03 -34.83
C ILE A 407 13.78 27.27 -35.69
N ARG A 408 12.77 28.15 -35.78
CA ARG A 408 12.87 29.43 -36.50
C ARG A 408 13.90 30.37 -35.86
N ALA A 409 13.92 30.44 -34.53
CA ALA A 409 14.95 31.19 -33.81
C ALA A 409 16.35 30.61 -34.07
N MET A 410 16.49 29.27 -34.05
CA MET A 410 17.77 28.61 -34.31
C MET A 410 18.21 28.77 -35.78
N ARG A 411 17.30 28.69 -36.75
CA ARG A 411 17.57 28.99 -38.16
C ARG A 411 18.10 30.40 -38.34
N THR A 412 17.49 31.38 -37.66
CA THR A 412 17.95 32.77 -37.65
C THR A 412 19.33 32.89 -37.01
N ASN A 413 19.60 32.14 -35.94
CA ASN A 413 20.90 32.06 -35.31
C ASN A 413 21.98 31.46 -36.25
N VAL A 414 21.67 30.36 -36.94
CA VAL A 414 22.56 29.77 -37.95
C VAL A 414 22.85 30.80 -39.05
N GLN A 415 21.82 31.47 -39.57
CA GLN A 415 22.00 32.49 -40.61
C GLN A 415 22.89 33.65 -40.13
N ALA A 416 22.65 34.18 -38.93
CA ALA A 416 23.47 35.24 -38.36
C ALA A 416 24.93 34.79 -38.11
N THR A 417 25.13 33.53 -37.72
CA THR A 417 26.47 32.95 -37.51
C THR A 417 27.20 32.76 -38.84
N LEU A 418 26.51 32.30 -39.88
CA LEU A 418 27.06 32.20 -41.23
C LEU A 418 27.38 33.60 -41.81
N ASP A 419 26.55 34.61 -41.57
CA ASP A 419 26.79 35.99 -41.99
C ASP A 419 28.03 36.59 -41.29
N ALA A 420 28.17 36.35 -39.99
CA ALA A 420 29.34 36.76 -39.22
C ALA A 420 30.62 36.06 -39.72
N THR A 421 30.53 34.75 -39.98
CA THR A 421 31.63 33.94 -40.53
C THR A 421 32.02 34.43 -41.93
N LEU A 422 31.05 34.67 -42.80
CA LEU A 422 31.26 35.21 -44.14
C LEU A 422 31.97 36.56 -44.08
N LYS A 423 31.54 37.46 -43.18
CA LYS A 423 32.19 38.76 -42.98
C LYS A 423 33.64 38.60 -42.48
N GLY A 424 33.89 37.69 -41.55
CA GLY A 424 35.24 37.37 -41.07
C GLY A 424 36.14 36.83 -42.19
N LEU A 425 35.62 35.91 -43.01
CA LEU A 425 36.33 35.38 -44.17
C LEU A 425 36.56 36.45 -45.25
N GLN A 426 35.65 37.40 -45.43
CA GLN A 426 35.83 38.54 -46.34
C GLN A 426 36.94 39.48 -45.88
N ILE A 427 37.01 39.80 -44.58
CA ILE A 427 38.12 40.57 -44.00
C ILE A 427 39.44 39.82 -44.23
N THR A 428 39.46 38.51 -43.94
CA THR A 428 40.63 37.66 -44.16
C THR A 428 41.03 37.62 -45.64
N LYS A 429 40.06 37.61 -46.56
CA LYS A 429 40.30 37.70 -48.02
C LYS A 429 41.01 39.00 -48.40
N GLU A 430 40.54 40.13 -47.86
CA GLU A 430 41.16 41.45 -48.11
C GLU A 430 42.57 41.52 -47.55
N ASP A 431 42.78 41.03 -46.32
CA ASP A 431 44.09 40.97 -45.67
C ASP A 431 45.08 40.13 -46.47
N LEU A 432 44.68 38.91 -46.85
CA LEU A 432 45.48 38.02 -47.67
C LEU A 432 45.72 38.61 -49.08
N ALA A 433 44.78 39.34 -49.66
CA ALA A 433 44.97 40.03 -50.94
C ALA A 433 46.00 41.16 -50.85
N ARG A 434 46.04 41.90 -49.72
CA ARG A 434 47.06 42.94 -49.47
C ARG A 434 48.45 42.31 -49.36
N GLU A 435 48.59 41.20 -48.63
CA GLU A 435 49.87 40.48 -48.51
C GLU A 435 50.30 39.85 -49.84
N ALA A 436 49.40 39.17 -50.55
CA ALA A 436 49.69 38.59 -51.87
C ALA A 436 50.13 39.66 -52.88
N SER A 437 49.58 40.87 -52.81
CA SER A 437 49.97 42.01 -53.67
C SER A 437 51.37 42.56 -53.37
N ARG A 438 51.91 42.36 -52.14
CA ARG A 438 53.33 42.69 -51.84
C ARG A 438 54.27 41.73 -52.55
N TYR A 439 53.93 40.44 -52.60
CA TYR A 439 54.73 39.43 -53.29
C TYR A 439 54.54 39.45 -54.81
N SER A 440 53.33 39.74 -55.31
CA SER A 440 53.02 39.90 -56.74
C SER A 440 53.86 41.00 -57.40
N ARG A 441 54.21 42.06 -56.66
CA ARG A 441 55.13 43.11 -57.12
C ARG A 441 56.54 42.60 -57.43
N ARG A 442 56.99 41.50 -56.81
CA ARG A 442 58.28 40.83 -57.10
C ARG A 442 58.20 39.85 -58.29
N ILE A 443 56.99 39.50 -58.74
CA ILE A 443 56.73 38.63 -59.90
C ILE A 443 56.59 39.45 -61.20
N ASN A 444 56.37 40.77 -61.09
CA ASN A 444 56.22 41.67 -62.24
C ASN A 444 57.49 41.79 -63.11
N ASP A 445 58.64 41.31 -62.64
CA ASP A 445 59.90 41.29 -63.38
C ASP A 445 60.03 40.08 -64.33
N ALA A 446 59.10 39.12 -64.29
CA ALA A 446 59.08 37.96 -65.17
C ALA A 446 58.37 38.23 -66.52
N PRO A 447 58.82 37.63 -67.65
CA PRO A 447 58.19 37.75 -68.97
C PRO A 447 56.69 37.42 -68.99
N THR A 448 55.94 38.09 -69.87
CA THR A 448 54.46 38.01 -69.96
C THR A 448 53.92 36.58 -70.12
N GLN A 449 54.65 35.70 -70.81
CA GLN A 449 54.23 34.30 -71.03
C GLN A 449 54.39 33.43 -69.77
N GLU A 450 55.49 33.59 -69.01
CA GLU A 450 55.68 32.88 -67.74
C GLU A 450 54.64 33.31 -66.70
N ARG A 451 54.24 34.58 -66.69
CA ARG A 451 53.18 35.10 -65.79
C ARG A 451 51.82 34.45 -66.05
N GLN A 452 51.41 34.33 -67.32
CA GLN A 452 50.13 33.72 -67.67
C GLN A 452 50.13 32.22 -67.36
N PHE A 453 51.24 31.52 -67.63
CA PHE A 453 51.41 30.12 -67.24
C PHE A 453 51.25 29.91 -65.73
N VAL A 454 52.01 30.67 -64.93
CA VAL A 454 51.97 30.59 -63.46
C VAL A 454 50.57 30.86 -62.91
N SER A 455 49.82 31.78 -63.53
CA SER A 455 48.44 32.06 -63.11
C SER A 455 47.49 30.88 -63.37
N ILE A 456 47.58 30.25 -64.54
CA ILE A 456 46.70 29.12 -64.92
C ILE A 456 47.09 27.86 -64.13
N ALA A 457 48.39 27.55 -64.04
CA ALA A 457 48.91 26.41 -63.26
C ALA A 457 48.53 26.53 -61.77
N ARG A 458 48.59 27.74 -61.20
CA ARG A 458 48.12 28.01 -59.84
C ARG A 458 46.63 27.74 -59.68
N GLN A 459 45.79 28.22 -60.60
CA GLN A 459 44.34 27.95 -60.56
C GLN A 459 44.05 26.45 -60.66
N GLN A 460 44.82 25.71 -61.46
CA GLN A 460 44.72 24.25 -61.57
C GLN A 460 45.08 23.55 -60.25
N GLU A 461 46.25 23.84 -59.67
CA GLU A 461 46.73 23.21 -58.42
C GLU A 461 45.74 23.42 -57.27
N ILE A 462 45.20 24.63 -57.19
CA ILE A 462 44.20 25.03 -56.20
C ILE A 462 42.87 24.28 -56.38
N LYS A 463 42.32 24.27 -57.59
CA LYS A 463 41.05 23.58 -57.88
C LYS A 463 41.20 22.06 -57.71
N SER A 464 42.36 21.51 -58.08
CA SER A 464 42.70 20.11 -57.86
C SER A 464 42.77 19.78 -56.36
N GLY A 465 43.44 20.60 -55.55
CA GLY A 465 43.48 20.42 -54.09
C GLY A 465 42.11 20.49 -53.44
N LEU A 466 41.25 21.42 -53.85
CA LEU A 466 39.87 21.51 -53.38
C LEU A 466 39.04 20.29 -53.80
N TYR A 467 39.16 19.86 -55.05
CA TYR A 467 38.48 18.68 -55.56
C TYR A 467 38.87 17.44 -54.75
N LEU A 468 40.15 17.25 -54.45
CA LEU A 468 40.66 16.17 -53.60
C LEU A 468 40.12 16.25 -52.16
N MET A 469 40.03 17.45 -51.57
CA MET A 469 39.44 17.64 -50.23
C MET A 469 37.96 17.26 -50.21
N LEU A 470 37.18 17.68 -51.21
CA LEU A 470 35.76 17.33 -51.30
C LEU A 470 35.56 15.85 -51.56
N LEU A 471 36.42 15.22 -52.38
CA LEU A 471 36.45 13.77 -52.53
C LEU A 471 36.74 13.07 -51.20
N GLN A 472 37.73 13.54 -50.44
CA GLN A 472 38.02 13.01 -49.10
C GLN A 472 36.78 13.12 -48.21
N LYS A 473 36.12 14.29 -48.17
CA LYS A 473 34.89 14.49 -47.38
C LYS A 473 33.73 13.61 -47.87
N ARG A 474 33.64 13.35 -49.17
CA ARG A 474 32.66 12.42 -49.74
C ARG A 474 32.93 11.00 -49.24
N GLU A 475 34.17 10.52 -49.28
CA GLU A 475 34.53 9.20 -48.77
C GLU A 475 34.30 9.09 -47.26
N GLU A 476 34.64 10.13 -46.47
CA GLU A 476 34.32 10.20 -45.05
C GLU A 476 32.80 10.06 -44.80
N ASN A 477 31.97 10.80 -45.55
CA ASN A 477 30.52 10.72 -45.44
C ASN A 477 29.94 9.38 -45.94
N ALA A 478 30.55 8.78 -46.98
CA ALA A 478 30.18 7.46 -47.47
C ALA A 478 30.46 6.36 -46.43
N ILE A 479 31.56 6.48 -45.67
CA ILE A 479 31.83 5.59 -44.53
C ILE A 479 30.74 5.75 -43.47
N THR A 480 30.31 6.98 -43.15
CA THR A 480 29.21 7.23 -42.19
C THR A 480 27.89 6.59 -42.66
N LEU A 481 27.56 6.69 -43.95
CA LEU A 481 26.38 6.05 -44.55
C LEU A 481 26.47 4.51 -44.51
N ALA A 482 27.65 3.95 -44.75
CA ALA A 482 27.87 2.50 -44.72
C ALA A 482 27.94 1.96 -43.27
N ALA A 483 28.42 2.76 -42.33
CA ALA A 483 28.56 2.42 -40.92
C ALA A 483 27.21 2.57 -40.17
N THR A 484 26.23 1.74 -40.54
CA THR A 484 24.97 1.57 -39.79
C THR A 484 25.19 0.73 -38.54
N ALA A 485 25.99 1.26 -37.61
CA ALA A 485 26.17 0.65 -36.30
C ALA A 485 24.99 1.03 -35.39
N ASN A 486 24.36 0.02 -34.78
CA ASN A 486 23.28 0.23 -33.82
C ASN A 486 23.74 1.09 -32.64
N ASN A 487 22.96 2.13 -32.31
CA ASN A 487 23.21 3.02 -31.16
C ASN A 487 23.08 2.28 -29.82
N ALA A 488 22.14 1.33 -29.74
CA ALA A 488 21.93 0.47 -28.59
C ALA A 488 22.39 -0.95 -28.92
N LYS A 489 23.35 -1.45 -28.14
CA LYS A 489 23.81 -2.84 -28.20
C LYS A 489 23.26 -3.62 -27.01
N ILE A 490 22.56 -4.70 -27.30
CA ILE A 490 22.08 -5.64 -26.27
C ILE A 490 23.30 -6.33 -25.64
N ILE A 491 23.45 -6.20 -24.32
CA ILE A 491 24.43 -6.96 -23.53
C ILE A 491 23.78 -8.26 -23.10
N ASP A 492 22.67 -8.15 -22.37
CA ASP A 492 21.85 -9.27 -21.91
C ASP A 492 20.49 -9.19 -22.58
N GLU A 493 20.05 -10.29 -23.18
CA GLU A 493 18.72 -10.38 -23.79
C GLU A 493 17.61 -10.25 -22.73
N ALA A 494 16.43 -9.81 -23.18
CA ALA A 494 15.27 -9.70 -22.30
C ALA A 494 14.87 -11.07 -21.73
N LEU A 495 15.03 -11.24 -20.42
CA LEU A 495 14.68 -12.45 -19.67
C LEU A 495 13.75 -12.09 -18.51
N ALA A 496 12.83 -13.00 -18.20
CA ALA A 496 11.93 -12.87 -17.06
C ALA A 496 12.61 -13.40 -15.79
N ASP A 497 12.36 -12.74 -14.66
CA ASP A 497 12.78 -13.25 -13.36
C ASP A 497 12.10 -14.60 -13.06
N ASP A 498 12.82 -15.52 -12.41
CA ASP A 498 12.31 -16.86 -12.08
C ASP A 498 11.07 -16.85 -11.18
N ASN A 499 10.92 -15.80 -10.36
CA ASN A 499 9.82 -15.63 -9.42
C ASN A 499 8.96 -14.41 -9.80
N PRO A 500 7.63 -14.50 -9.66
CA PRO A 500 6.75 -13.37 -9.91
C PRO A 500 6.95 -12.27 -8.86
N ILE A 501 6.91 -11.01 -9.31
CA ILE A 501 7.01 -9.83 -8.43
C ILE A 501 5.73 -9.62 -7.60
N SER A 502 4.59 -10.06 -8.15
CA SER A 502 3.29 -10.01 -7.49
C SER A 502 2.43 -11.23 -7.89
N PRO A 503 1.66 -11.83 -6.95
CA PRO A 503 1.61 -11.54 -5.52
C PRO A 503 2.81 -12.14 -4.74
N LYS A 504 3.34 -11.40 -3.76
CA LYS A 504 4.43 -11.88 -2.88
C LYS A 504 3.88 -12.89 -1.87
N LYS A 505 3.97 -14.19 -2.20
CA LYS A 505 3.41 -15.31 -1.41
C LYS A 505 3.70 -15.20 0.10
N THR A 506 4.93 -14.85 0.47
CA THR A 506 5.36 -14.70 1.88
C THR A 506 4.62 -13.57 2.60
N ILE A 507 4.44 -12.41 1.96
CA ILE A 507 3.72 -11.26 2.54
C ILE A 507 2.24 -11.60 2.69
N VAL A 508 1.62 -12.26 1.71
CA VAL A 508 0.20 -12.63 1.75
C VAL A 508 -0.07 -13.61 2.91
N TYR A 509 0.75 -14.64 3.09
CA TYR A 509 0.61 -15.55 4.22
C TYR A 509 0.89 -14.89 5.57
N LEU A 510 1.88 -13.99 5.65
CA LEU A 510 2.16 -13.24 6.87
C LEU A 510 0.97 -12.35 7.26
N ALA A 511 0.38 -11.64 6.30
CA ALA A 511 -0.81 -10.83 6.52
C ALA A 511 -2.00 -11.67 6.98
N ALA A 512 -2.20 -12.85 6.38
CA ALA A 512 -3.24 -13.79 6.80
C ALA A 512 -3.04 -14.29 8.24
N LEU A 513 -1.79 -14.55 8.66
CA LEU A 513 -1.48 -14.93 10.03
C LEU A 513 -1.78 -13.79 11.02
N VAL A 514 -1.34 -12.58 10.71
CA VAL A 514 -1.59 -11.39 11.55
C VAL A 514 -3.09 -11.13 11.69
N LEU A 515 -3.85 -11.16 10.60
CA LEU A 515 -5.31 -11.03 10.63
C LEU A 515 -5.98 -12.19 11.37
N GLY A 516 -5.50 -13.41 11.18
CA GLY A 516 -6.00 -14.61 11.85
C GLY A 516 -5.88 -14.55 13.38
N VAL A 517 -4.83 -13.90 13.90
CA VAL A 517 -4.66 -13.64 15.34
C VAL A 517 -5.44 -12.40 15.77
N GLY A 518 -5.42 -11.33 14.98
CA GLY A 518 -6.02 -10.04 15.33
C GLY A 518 -7.55 -10.08 15.46
N LEU A 519 -8.24 -10.83 14.59
CA LEU A 519 -9.71 -10.92 14.59
C LEU A 519 -10.26 -11.47 15.93
N PRO A 520 -9.82 -12.63 16.45
CA PRO A 520 -10.21 -13.12 17.78
C PRO A 520 -9.89 -12.15 18.91
N VAL A 521 -8.72 -11.48 18.88
CA VAL A 521 -8.35 -10.48 19.90
C VAL A 521 -9.37 -9.35 19.94
N GLY A 522 -9.71 -8.80 18.77
CA GLY A 522 -10.71 -7.74 18.63
C GLY A 522 -12.09 -8.18 19.11
N VAL A 523 -12.55 -9.37 18.70
CA VAL A 523 -13.87 -9.89 19.10
C VAL A 523 -13.94 -10.12 20.61
N ILE A 524 -12.94 -10.76 21.22
CA ILE A 524 -12.90 -11.03 22.66
C ILE A 524 -12.83 -9.72 23.46
N TYR A 525 -12.08 -8.73 22.96
CA TYR A 525 -12.02 -7.41 23.56
C TYR A 525 -13.38 -6.70 23.53
N LEU A 526 -14.07 -6.72 22.37
CA LEU A 526 -15.41 -6.13 22.22
C LEU A 526 -16.46 -6.80 23.11
N ILE A 527 -16.45 -8.14 23.21
CA ILE A 527 -17.28 -8.88 24.18
C ILE A 527 -16.95 -8.48 25.62
N GLY A 528 -15.70 -8.08 25.87
CA GLY A 528 -15.28 -7.56 27.16
C GLY A 528 -15.91 -6.24 27.54
N LEU A 529 -16.06 -5.32 26.59
CA LEU A 529 -16.62 -3.99 26.82
C LEU A 529 -18.12 -4.03 27.13
N THR A 530 -18.83 -5.10 26.76
CA THR A 530 -20.27 -5.25 27.03
C THR A 530 -20.60 -5.76 28.44
N LYS A 531 -19.58 -6.02 29.28
CA LYS A 531 -19.75 -6.52 30.66
C LYS A 531 -19.94 -5.40 31.69
N PHE A 532 -21.19 -4.99 31.90
CA PHE A 532 -21.55 -3.88 32.81
C PHE A 532 -21.89 -4.30 34.26
N LYS A 533 -21.96 -5.60 34.55
CA LYS A 533 -22.35 -6.14 35.87
C LYS A 533 -21.15 -6.65 36.65
N ILE A 534 -21.24 -6.66 37.98
CA ILE A 534 -20.20 -7.27 38.82
C ILE A 534 -20.18 -8.77 38.61
N GLU A 535 -19.00 -9.33 38.40
CA GLU A 535 -18.82 -10.77 38.24
C GLU A 535 -18.48 -11.38 39.61
N GLY A 536 -17.62 -10.76 40.40
CA GLY A 536 -17.34 -11.27 41.75
C GLY A 536 -16.52 -10.31 42.59
N ARG A 537 -15.94 -10.82 43.67
CA ARG A 537 -15.16 -10.04 44.64
C ARG A 537 -14.06 -9.17 44.02
N ALA A 538 -13.39 -9.64 42.97
CA ALA A 538 -12.35 -8.89 42.27
C ALA A 538 -12.86 -7.57 41.67
N ASP A 539 -14.06 -7.60 41.08
CA ASP A 539 -14.69 -6.39 40.55
C ASP A 539 -15.06 -5.45 41.70
N VAL A 540 -15.55 -5.99 42.83
CA VAL A 540 -15.90 -5.21 44.02
C VAL A 540 -14.68 -4.52 44.61
N GLU A 541 -13.57 -5.24 44.82
CA GLU A 541 -12.31 -4.69 45.35
C GLU A 541 -11.69 -3.63 44.43
N LYS A 542 -11.95 -3.68 43.11
CA LYS A 542 -11.54 -2.63 42.17
C LYS A 542 -12.46 -1.39 42.21
N LEU A 543 -13.72 -1.55 42.60
CA LEU A 543 -14.74 -0.49 42.57
C LEU A 543 -14.89 0.24 43.91
N THR A 544 -14.42 -0.35 45.02
CA THR A 544 -14.54 0.26 46.35
C THR A 544 -13.44 -0.19 47.31
N SER A 545 -13.14 0.64 48.30
CA SER A 545 -12.20 0.36 49.39
C SER A 545 -12.86 -0.29 50.61
N LEU A 546 -14.18 -0.51 50.57
CA LEU A 546 -14.94 -1.10 51.68
C LEU A 546 -14.57 -2.58 51.91
N PRO A 547 -14.56 -3.04 53.17
CA PRO A 547 -14.24 -4.43 53.49
C PRO A 547 -15.33 -5.38 52.99
N VAL A 548 -14.92 -6.42 52.26
CA VAL A 548 -15.81 -7.52 51.84
C VAL A 548 -15.85 -8.58 52.94
N VAL A 549 -17.02 -8.75 53.57
CA VAL A 549 -17.24 -9.64 54.72
C VAL A 549 -17.56 -11.08 54.33
N GLY A 550 -17.96 -11.34 53.09
CA GLY A 550 -18.03 -12.71 52.59
C GLY A 550 -18.59 -12.85 51.17
N ASP A 551 -18.25 -14.01 50.60
CA ASP A 551 -18.61 -14.46 49.27
C ASP A 551 -19.64 -15.59 49.38
N ILE A 552 -20.91 -15.27 49.10
CA ILE A 552 -22.07 -16.13 49.29
C ILE A 552 -22.39 -16.82 47.97
N PRO A 553 -22.21 -18.16 47.89
CA PRO A 553 -22.50 -18.89 46.66
C PRO A 553 -24.00 -18.92 46.37
N LEU A 554 -24.36 -19.24 45.13
CA LEU A 554 -25.74 -19.43 44.74
C LEU A 554 -26.32 -20.67 45.44
N ALA A 555 -27.41 -20.51 46.18
CA ALA A 555 -28.12 -21.61 46.83
C ALA A 555 -28.91 -22.43 45.80
N ASP A 556 -28.99 -23.76 45.99
CA ASP A 556 -29.77 -24.65 45.12
C ASP A 556 -31.27 -24.45 45.38
N GLU A 557 -32.08 -24.30 44.33
CA GLU A 557 -33.52 -24.01 44.42
C GLU A 557 -34.28 -25.03 45.27
N LYS A 558 -33.77 -26.26 45.36
CA LYS A 558 -34.33 -27.36 46.15
C LYS A 558 -34.23 -27.17 47.67
N THR A 559 -33.33 -26.31 48.15
CA THR A 559 -33.07 -26.12 49.59
C THR A 559 -33.90 -25.01 50.25
N GLY A 560 -34.65 -24.22 49.46
CA GLY A 560 -35.53 -23.15 49.97
C GLY A 560 -34.78 -21.90 50.45
N SER A 561 -35.49 -20.97 51.10
CA SER A 561 -34.96 -19.67 51.55
C SER A 561 -34.02 -19.75 52.77
N ILE A 562 -33.87 -20.94 53.38
CA ILE A 562 -33.06 -21.20 54.57
C ILE A 562 -31.92 -22.13 54.17
N ALA A 563 -30.68 -21.66 54.26
CA ALA A 563 -29.49 -22.37 53.79
C ALA A 563 -28.54 -22.80 54.92
N VAL A 564 -28.82 -22.39 56.16
CA VAL A 564 -28.00 -22.68 57.34
C VAL A 564 -28.76 -23.66 58.26
N PHE A 565 -28.16 -24.83 58.49
CA PHE A 565 -28.74 -25.88 59.35
C PHE A 565 -27.76 -26.30 60.45
N GLU A 566 -28.29 -26.71 61.60
CA GLU A 566 -27.49 -27.21 62.71
C GLU A 566 -26.80 -28.53 62.34
N ASN A 567 -25.52 -28.68 62.69
CA ASN A 567 -24.70 -29.88 62.44
C ASN A 567 -24.54 -30.35 60.98
N GLN A 568 -24.82 -29.49 60.00
CA GLN A 568 -24.48 -29.75 58.60
C GLN A 568 -23.24 -28.97 58.17
N ASN A 569 -22.18 -29.68 57.77
CA ASN A 569 -20.97 -29.09 57.19
C ASN A 569 -21.14 -28.91 55.68
N ASN A 570 -22.12 -28.10 55.28
CA ASN A 570 -22.32 -27.71 53.88
C ASN A 570 -21.65 -26.35 53.59
N LEU A 571 -21.37 -26.09 52.31
CA LEU A 571 -20.65 -24.89 51.87
C LEU A 571 -21.35 -23.59 52.31
N MET A 572 -22.69 -23.57 52.29
CA MET A 572 -23.49 -22.42 52.74
C MET A 572 -23.31 -22.11 54.22
N SER A 573 -23.35 -23.13 55.08
CA SER A 573 -23.20 -22.97 56.52
C SER A 573 -21.79 -22.49 56.87
N GLU A 574 -20.75 -22.98 56.20
CA GLU A 574 -19.38 -22.47 56.35
C GLU A 574 -19.24 -21.02 55.90
N THR A 575 -19.86 -20.63 54.77
CA THR A 575 -19.85 -19.25 54.33
C THR A 575 -20.51 -18.30 55.34
N PHE A 576 -21.69 -18.65 55.87
CA PHE A 576 -22.35 -17.82 56.88
C PHE A 576 -21.64 -17.84 58.24
N ARG A 577 -20.87 -18.90 58.57
CA ARG A 577 -19.94 -18.90 59.71
C ARG A 577 -18.82 -17.89 59.49
N ASN A 578 -18.22 -17.84 58.29
CA ASN A 578 -17.18 -16.87 57.94
C ASN A 578 -17.69 -15.43 57.95
N VAL A 579 -18.84 -15.16 57.33
CA VAL A 579 -19.49 -13.84 57.36
C VAL A 579 -19.71 -13.39 58.80
N ARG A 580 -20.28 -14.26 59.63
CA ARG A 580 -20.51 -13.99 61.06
C ARG A 580 -19.20 -13.65 61.78
N THR A 581 -18.15 -14.44 61.60
CA THR A 581 -16.84 -14.21 62.23
C THR A 581 -16.23 -12.87 61.80
N ASN A 582 -16.28 -12.54 60.51
CA ASN A 582 -15.79 -11.25 59.99
C ASN A 582 -16.57 -10.07 60.57
N LEU A 583 -17.89 -10.19 60.68
CA LEU A 583 -18.73 -9.16 61.31
C LEU A 583 -18.43 -9.00 62.80
N GLN A 584 -18.18 -10.09 63.53
CA GLN A 584 -17.78 -10.03 64.94
C GLN A 584 -16.45 -9.30 65.15
N PHE A 585 -15.50 -9.39 64.22
CA PHE A 585 -14.25 -8.62 64.27
C PHE A 585 -14.45 -7.12 63.99
N MET A 586 -15.50 -6.76 63.24
CA MET A 586 -15.83 -5.36 62.94
C MET A 586 -16.68 -4.69 64.03
N LEU A 587 -17.42 -5.47 64.81
CA LEU A 587 -18.26 -4.97 65.89
C LEU A 587 -17.46 -4.77 67.18
N GLU A 588 -17.61 -3.62 67.83
CA GLU A 588 -17.04 -3.35 69.16
C GLU A 588 -17.91 -3.97 70.27
N ASN A 589 -17.33 -4.17 71.46
CA ASN A 589 -18.06 -4.73 72.60
C ASN A 589 -19.29 -3.86 72.97
N GLY A 590 -20.49 -4.46 72.96
CA GLY A 590 -21.76 -3.79 73.26
C GLY A 590 -22.46 -3.17 72.04
N LYS A 591 -21.86 -3.26 70.85
CA LYS A 591 -22.45 -2.86 69.56
C LYS A 591 -22.95 -4.10 68.82
N ASN A 592 -24.26 -4.35 68.85
CA ASN A 592 -24.86 -5.60 68.38
C ASN A 592 -26.07 -5.41 67.44
N VAL A 593 -26.30 -4.19 66.93
CA VAL A 593 -27.36 -3.91 65.95
C VAL A 593 -26.78 -3.91 64.53
N ILE A 594 -27.16 -4.90 63.73
CA ILE A 594 -26.66 -5.08 62.35
C ILE A 594 -27.78 -4.76 61.37
N LEU A 595 -27.55 -3.78 60.50
CA LEU A 595 -28.44 -3.42 59.40
C LEU A 595 -28.02 -4.15 58.12
N VAL A 596 -28.97 -4.72 57.37
CA VAL A 596 -28.70 -5.35 56.08
C VAL A 596 -29.46 -4.62 54.98
N THR A 597 -28.72 -4.00 54.05
CA THR A 597 -29.28 -3.26 52.91
C THR A 597 -28.57 -3.61 51.58
N SER A 598 -28.96 -2.97 50.48
CA SER A 598 -28.42 -3.15 49.13
C SER A 598 -28.89 -2.02 48.21
N THR A 599 -28.37 -1.93 46.99
CA THR A 599 -28.72 -0.86 46.04
C THR A 599 -30.16 -1.03 45.52
N ILE A 600 -30.50 -2.22 45.03
CA ILE A 600 -31.73 -2.50 44.30
C ILE A 600 -32.47 -3.71 44.88
N SER A 601 -33.74 -3.88 44.50
CA SER A 601 -34.51 -5.07 44.91
C SER A 601 -33.95 -6.33 44.24
N GLY A 602 -33.97 -7.48 44.91
CA GLY A 602 -33.53 -8.77 44.31
C GLY A 602 -32.07 -9.18 44.53
N GLU A 603 -31.27 -8.38 45.25
CA GLU A 603 -29.86 -8.70 45.56
C GLU A 603 -29.69 -9.72 46.69
N GLY A 604 -30.74 -9.98 47.48
CA GLY A 604 -30.75 -11.03 48.51
C GLY A 604 -30.60 -10.55 49.96
N LYS A 605 -30.91 -9.28 50.27
CA LYS A 605 -30.94 -8.74 51.65
C LYS A 605 -31.62 -9.66 52.67
N SER A 606 -32.91 -9.97 52.46
CA SER A 606 -33.68 -10.81 53.38
C SER A 606 -33.13 -12.23 53.53
N PHE A 607 -32.50 -12.76 52.48
CA PHE A 607 -31.82 -14.06 52.54
C PHE A 607 -30.59 -14.00 53.44
N ILE A 608 -29.76 -12.95 53.27
CA ILE A 608 -28.54 -12.77 54.06
C ILE A 608 -28.87 -12.43 55.51
N SER A 609 -29.83 -11.52 55.76
CA SER A 609 -30.24 -11.13 57.11
C SER A 609 -30.81 -12.33 57.89
N ALA A 610 -31.66 -13.14 57.27
CA ALA A 610 -32.21 -14.35 57.89
C ALA A 610 -31.15 -15.41 58.19
N ASN A 611 -30.30 -15.75 57.22
CA ASN A 611 -29.28 -16.78 57.42
C ASN A 611 -28.16 -16.33 58.37
N LEU A 612 -27.85 -15.03 58.42
CA LEU A 612 -26.98 -14.45 59.44
C LEU A 612 -27.61 -14.57 60.84
N ALA A 613 -28.92 -14.31 60.98
CA ALA A 613 -29.64 -14.45 62.25
C ALA A 613 -29.65 -15.90 62.75
N ILE A 614 -29.89 -16.85 61.85
CA ILE A 614 -29.82 -18.29 62.14
C ILE A 614 -28.39 -18.65 62.56
N SER A 615 -27.37 -18.23 61.81
CA SER A 615 -25.95 -18.48 62.10
C SER A 615 -25.51 -17.97 63.49
N LEU A 616 -26.03 -16.81 63.93
CA LEU A 616 -25.77 -16.27 65.27
C LEU A 616 -26.54 -17.03 66.36
N SER A 617 -27.81 -17.40 66.11
CA SER A 617 -28.62 -18.16 67.08
C SER A 617 -28.07 -19.56 67.38
N LEU A 618 -27.42 -20.18 66.39
CA LEU A 618 -26.73 -21.46 66.53
C LEU A 618 -25.47 -21.39 67.42
N LEU A 619 -24.95 -20.21 67.74
CA LEU A 619 -23.90 -20.03 68.76
C LEU A 619 -24.47 -19.96 70.19
N GLY A 620 -25.76 -20.20 70.37
CA GLY A 620 -26.43 -20.04 71.66
C GLY A 620 -26.72 -18.58 72.04
N LYS A 621 -26.52 -17.63 71.12
CA LYS A 621 -26.86 -16.21 71.32
C LYS A 621 -28.35 -15.99 71.11
N LYS A 622 -28.96 -15.14 71.92
CA LYS A 622 -30.36 -14.76 71.79
C LYS A 622 -30.48 -13.66 70.72
N VAL A 623 -31.05 -13.98 69.56
CA VAL A 623 -31.06 -13.10 68.38
C VAL A 623 -32.49 -12.71 68.03
N VAL A 624 -32.73 -11.45 67.71
CA VAL A 624 -33.98 -10.98 67.10
C VAL A 624 -33.74 -10.43 65.70
N ILE A 625 -34.52 -10.89 64.72
CA ILE A 625 -34.57 -10.30 63.38
C ILE A 625 -35.82 -9.43 63.24
N VAL A 626 -35.63 -8.19 62.81
CA VAL A 626 -36.67 -7.17 62.70
C VAL A 626 -36.92 -6.84 61.24
N GLY A 627 -38.16 -6.98 60.79
CA GLY A 627 -38.57 -6.61 59.44
C GLY A 627 -38.84 -5.12 59.34
N LEU A 628 -37.85 -4.34 58.92
CA LEU A 628 -37.98 -2.88 58.72
C LEU A 628 -38.18 -2.48 57.25
N ASP A 629 -38.21 -3.43 56.32
CA ASP A 629 -38.85 -3.21 55.00
C ASP A 629 -40.39 -3.25 55.14
N ILE A 630 -40.93 -2.16 55.71
CA ILE A 630 -42.36 -2.01 55.96
C ILE A 630 -43.16 -1.65 54.69
N ARG A 631 -42.49 -1.48 53.55
CA ARG A 631 -43.14 -1.31 52.22
C ARG A 631 -43.38 -2.64 51.55
N LYS A 632 -42.39 -3.55 51.60
CA LYS A 632 -42.48 -4.88 51.00
C LYS A 632 -41.86 -5.93 51.94
N PRO A 633 -42.59 -6.35 53.01
CA PRO A 633 -42.06 -7.23 54.05
C PRO A 633 -41.43 -8.53 53.50
N GLY A 634 -40.11 -8.61 53.55
CA GLY A 634 -39.32 -9.72 52.97
C GLY A 634 -39.27 -10.98 53.84
N LEU A 635 -39.23 -10.81 55.17
CA LEU A 635 -39.12 -11.92 56.13
C LEU A 635 -40.28 -12.93 56.04
N ASN A 636 -41.46 -12.49 55.59
CA ASN A 636 -42.64 -13.33 55.38
C ASN A 636 -42.43 -14.45 54.34
N LYS A 637 -41.40 -14.30 53.48
CA LYS A 637 -41.03 -15.28 52.45
C LYS A 637 -39.95 -16.27 52.92
N VAL A 638 -39.31 -15.98 54.05
CA VAL A 638 -38.18 -16.77 54.58
C VAL A 638 -38.62 -17.60 55.78
N PHE A 639 -39.41 -17.02 56.69
CA PHE A 639 -39.87 -17.67 57.92
C PHE A 639 -41.37 -17.96 57.90
N ASN A 640 -41.79 -19.03 58.57
CA ASN A 640 -43.21 -19.33 58.75
C ASN A 640 -43.77 -18.56 59.97
N ILE A 641 -44.21 -17.32 59.74
CA ILE A 641 -44.67 -16.41 60.81
C ILE A 641 -46.19 -16.54 61.00
N PRO A 642 -46.70 -16.98 62.17
CA PRO A 642 -48.13 -17.19 62.40
C PRO A 642 -48.95 -15.89 62.43
N LYS A 643 -48.45 -14.84 63.11
CA LYS A 643 -49.14 -13.54 63.23
C LYS A 643 -48.41 -12.45 62.45
N LYS A 644 -48.50 -12.50 61.12
CA LYS A 644 -47.78 -11.57 60.21
C LYS A 644 -48.22 -10.11 60.34
N GLU A 645 -49.48 -9.90 60.72
CA GLU A 645 -50.08 -8.58 60.87
C GLU A 645 -49.65 -7.89 62.17
N HIS A 646 -49.10 -8.61 63.15
CA HIS A 646 -48.64 -8.05 64.43
C HIS A 646 -47.13 -7.86 64.42
N GLY A 647 -46.67 -6.62 64.19
CA GLY A 647 -45.25 -6.32 64.01
C GLY A 647 -44.83 -4.92 64.44
N ILE A 648 -43.65 -4.51 63.99
CA ILE A 648 -43.02 -3.25 64.37
C ILE A 648 -43.88 -2.03 63.97
N THR A 649 -44.65 -2.08 62.88
CA THR A 649 -45.50 -0.94 62.45
C THR A 649 -46.57 -0.60 63.48
N GLN A 650 -47.17 -1.59 64.15
CA GLN A 650 -48.16 -1.35 65.22
C GLN A 650 -47.53 -0.66 66.43
N TYR A 651 -46.34 -1.10 66.84
CA TYR A 651 -45.62 -0.47 67.94
C TYR A 651 -45.22 0.97 67.60
N LEU A 652 -44.70 1.22 66.41
CA LEU A 652 -44.31 2.57 65.99
C LEU A 652 -45.51 3.52 65.88
N THR A 653 -46.70 2.98 65.62
CA THR A 653 -47.96 3.76 65.60
C THR A 653 -48.43 4.08 67.02
N ASN A 654 -48.29 3.13 67.96
CA ASN A 654 -48.62 3.31 69.37
C ASN A 654 -47.49 2.84 70.30
N THR A 655 -46.56 3.75 70.60
CA THR A 655 -45.36 3.48 71.43
C THR A 655 -45.65 3.18 72.91
N THR A 656 -46.92 3.27 73.36
CA THR A 656 -47.32 2.90 74.73
C THR A 656 -47.56 1.40 74.90
N ALA A 657 -47.70 0.65 73.80
CA ALA A 657 -47.81 -0.81 73.85
C ALA A 657 -46.46 -1.45 74.21
N ASN A 658 -46.48 -2.64 74.82
CA ASN A 658 -45.26 -3.39 75.09
C ASN A 658 -44.72 -3.99 73.78
N LEU A 659 -43.48 -3.65 73.41
CA LEU A 659 -42.84 -4.15 72.18
C LEU A 659 -42.73 -5.68 72.16
N MET A 660 -42.45 -6.29 73.31
CA MET A 660 -42.19 -7.73 73.41
C MET A 660 -43.42 -8.58 73.08
N ASP A 661 -44.64 -8.02 73.17
CA ASP A 661 -45.89 -8.70 72.80
C ASP A 661 -45.98 -8.95 71.28
N PHE A 662 -45.23 -8.19 70.47
CA PHE A 662 -45.16 -8.32 69.01
C PHE A 662 -44.01 -9.24 68.54
N VAL A 663 -43.12 -9.65 69.45
CA VAL A 663 -41.99 -10.54 69.14
C VAL A 663 -42.45 -12.00 69.18
N GLN A 664 -42.15 -12.75 68.13
CA GLN A 664 -42.55 -14.15 67.96
C GLN A 664 -41.33 -15.07 67.95
N PRO A 665 -41.35 -16.25 68.58
CA PRO A 665 -40.28 -17.23 68.44
C PRO A 665 -40.25 -17.78 67.01
N SER A 666 -39.05 -18.08 66.50
CA SER A 666 -38.87 -18.73 65.20
C SER A 666 -39.18 -20.23 65.27
N ASP A 667 -39.67 -20.78 64.16
CA ASP A 667 -39.83 -22.22 63.92
C ASP A 667 -38.50 -22.96 63.70
N ILE A 668 -37.39 -22.23 63.49
CA ILE A 668 -36.09 -22.80 63.13
C ILE A 668 -35.20 -23.05 64.35
N ASN A 669 -35.07 -22.06 65.26
CA ASN A 669 -34.18 -22.14 66.42
C ASN A 669 -34.82 -21.46 67.63
N LYS A 670 -34.72 -22.08 68.80
CA LYS A 670 -35.26 -21.58 70.08
C LYS A 670 -34.67 -20.25 70.53
N ASN A 671 -33.45 -19.94 70.11
CA ASN A 671 -32.76 -18.69 70.43
C ASN A 671 -32.97 -17.60 69.36
N LEU A 672 -33.75 -17.88 68.30
CA LEU A 672 -34.08 -16.94 67.25
C LEU A 672 -35.52 -16.43 67.41
N PHE A 673 -35.67 -15.12 67.41
CA PHE A 673 -36.94 -14.41 67.54
C PHE A 673 -37.14 -13.49 66.35
N ILE A 674 -38.40 -13.27 65.98
CA ILE A 674 -38.79 -12.54 64.78
C ILE A 674 -39.77 -11.44 65.21
N LEU A 675 -39.44 -10.21 64.86
CA LEU A 675 -40.35 -9.07 64.92
C LEU A 675 -40.72 -8.70 63.48
N PRO A 676 -41.89 -9.13 62.97
CA PRO A 676 -42.26 -8.88 61.58
C PRO A 676 -42.54 -7.39 61.32
N GLY A 677 -42.62 -7.03 60.05
CA GLY A 677 -42.99 -5.67 59.64
C GLY A 677 -44.37 -5.24 60.14
N GLY A 678 -45.33 -6.16 60.21
CA GLY A 678 -46.73 -5.85 60.49
C GLY A 678 -47.49 -5.44 59.21
N THR A 679 -48.63 -4.78 59.37
CA THR A 679 -49.40 -4.28 58.22
C THR A 679 -48.66 -3.09 57.58
N VAL A 680 -48.70 -3.01 56.25
CA VAL A 680 -48.05 -1.93 55.48
C VAL A 680 -48.74 -0.61 55.83
N PRO A 681 -48.03 0.37 56.43
CA PRO A 681 -48.64 1.63 56.84
C PRO A 681 -48.79 2.57 55.63
N PRO A 682 -49.75 3.52 55.66
CA PRO A 682 -49.90 4.51 54.60
C PRO A 682 -48.67 5.44 54.49
N ASN A 683 -47.98 5.71 55.60
CA ASN A 683 -46.83 6.64 55.66
C ASN A 683 -45.56 5.99 56.28
N PRO A 684 -44.85 5.12 55.54
CA PRO A 684 -43.66 4.41 56.04
C PRO A 684 -42.52 5.31 56.57
N THR A 685 -42.11 6.31 55.78
CA THR A 685 -40.93 7.15 56.08
C THR A 685 -41.11 7.96 57.36
N GLU A 686 -42.29 8.58 57.53
CA GLU A 686 -42.63 9.38 58.70
C GLU A 686 -42.69 8.54 59.97
N LEU A 687 -43.15 7.29 59.85
CA LEU A 687 -43.23 6.35 60.97
C LEU A 687 -41.83 5.97 61.47
N LEU A 688 -40.89 5.75 60.54
CA LEU A 688 -39.49 5.41 60.83
C LEU A 688 -38.66 6.60 61.34
N ALA A 689 -39.02 7.83 60.99
CA ALA A 689 -38.32 9.05 61.41
C ALA A 689 -38.61 9.47 62.87
N ARG A 690 -39.75 9.04 63.43
CA ARG A 690 -40.14 9.35 64.82
C ARG A 690 -39.22 8.66 65.84
N GLY A 691 -39.17 9.20 67.06
CA GLY A 691 -38.38 8.66 68.18
C GLY A 691 -38.82 7.28 68.71
N GLY A 692 -39.84 6.67 68.10
CA GLY A 692 -40.34 5.35 68.50
C GLY A 692 -39.39 4.22 68.07
N LEU A 693 -38.64 4.42 66.99
CA LEU A 693 -37.69 3.42 66.50
C LEU A 693 -36.51 3.25 67.47
N GLU A 694 -35.97 4.35 67.99
CA GLU A 694 -34.91 4.36 68.99
C GLU A 694 -35.33 3.59 70.25
N LYS A 695 -36.52 3.90 70.79
CA LYS A 695 -37.09 3.18 71.94
C LYS A 695 -37.28 1.69 71.67
N ALA A 696 -37.71 1.34 70.46
CA ALA A 696 -37.87 -0.06 70.07
C ALA A 696 -36.52 -0.78 70.09
N ILE A 697 -35.50 -0.21 69.44
CA ILE A 697 -34.17 -0.82 69.36
C ILE A 697 -33.51 -0.89 70.74
N GLU A 698 -33.63 0.13 71.58
CA GLU A 698 -33.14 0.09 72.98
C GLU A 698 -33.78 -1.07 73.77
N THR A 699 -35.09 -1.24 73.63
CA THR A 699 -35.82 -2.35 74.27
C THR A 699 -35.33 -3.71 73.77
N LEU A 700 -35.08 -3.84 72.46
CA LEU A 700 -34.54 -5.08 71.88
C LEU A 700 -33.10 -5.34 72.33
N LYS A 701 -32.24 -4.31 72.37
CA LYS A 701 -30.85 -4.44 72.86
C LYS A 701 -30.79 -4.90 74.31
N ALA A 702 -31.76 -4.52 75.15
CA ALA A 702 -31.82 -4.98 76.54
C ALA A 702 -32.23 -6.46 76.68
N ASN A 703 -32.94 -7.02 75.69
CA ASN A 703 -33.56 -8.34 75.76
C ASN A 703 -32.89 -9.40 74.86
N PHE A 704 -32.02 -8.99 73.94
CA PHE A 704 -31.38 -9.83 72.92
C PHE A 704 -29.89 -9.50 72.81
N ASP A 705 -29.07 -10.53 72.57
CA ASP A 705 -27.64 -10.37 72.34
C ASP A 705 -27.36 -9.68 71.00
N TYR A 706 -28.15 -9.98 69.96
CA TYR A 706 -28.04 -9.38 68.63
C TYR A 706 -29.40 -8.96 68.08
N VAL A 707 -29.41 -7.83 67.39
CA VAL A 707 -30.58 -7.28 66.68
C VAL A 707 -30.22 -7.13 65.21
N ILE A 708 -30.91 -7.86 64.32
CA ILE A 708 -30.68 -7.80 62.88
C ILE A 708 -31.84 -7.07 62.21
N LEU A 709 -31.54 -6.03 61.45
CA LEU A 709 -32.53 -5.19 60.77
C LEU A 709 -32.55 -5.53 59.28
N ASP A 710 -33.65 -6.14 58.81
CA ASP A 710 -33.89 -6.37 57.38
C ASP A 710 -34.58 -5.14 56.79
N THR A 711 -33.91 -4.42 55.89
CA THR A 711 -34.40 -3.12 55.38
C THR A 711 -34.69 -3.11 53.89
N ALA A 712 -35.31 -2.03 53.43
CA ALA A 712 -35.50 -1.76 52.00
C ALA A 712 -34.15 -1.49 51.29
N PRO A 713 -34.08 -1.59 49.95
CA PRO A 713 -32.89 -1.19 49.19
C PRO A 713 -32.66 0.33 49.31
N VAL A 714 -31.46 0.73 49.72
CA VAL A 714 -31.11 2.14 49.96
C VAL A 714 -31.06 2.98 48.69
N GLY A 715 -30.78 2.37 47.53
CA GLY A 715 -30.81 3.06 46.24
C GLY A 715 -32.22 3.36 45.72
N MET A 716 -33.27 2.75 46.31
CA MET A 716 -34.66 2.93 45.85
C MET A 716 -35.47 3.84 46.78
N VAL A 717 -35.19 3.86 48.08
CA VAL A 717 -35.93 4.63 49.09
C VAL A 717 -35.02 5.11 50.22
N THR A 718 -35.34 6.28 50.80
CA THR A 718 -34.55 6.90 51.87
C THR A 718 -34.78 6.28 53.26
N ASP A 719 -35.78 5.41 53.40
CA ASP A 719 -36.18 4.77 54.66
C ASP A 719 -35.00 4.07 55.37
N THR A 720 -34.12 3.43 54.60
CA THR A 720 -32.94 2.73 55.13
C THR A 720 -31.94 3.68 55.79
N LEU A 721 -31.78 4.91 55.27
CA LEU A 721 -30.89 5.90 55.87
C LEU A 721 -31.41 6.35 57.25
N LEU A 722 -32.74 6.44 57.40
CA LEU A 722 -33.37 6.73 58.69
C LEU A 722 -33.19 5.58 59.69
N ILE A 723 -33.20 4.33 59.22
CA ILE A 723 -32.94 3.16 60.06
C ILE A 723 -31.45 3.07 60.42
N GLY A 724 -30.55 3.54 59.56
CA GLY A 724 -29.10 3.55 59.80
C GLY A 724 -28.69 4.23 61.11
N ARG A 725 -29.46 5.21 61.60
CA ARG A 725 -29.17 5.95 62.85
C ARG A 725 -29.25 5.09 64.12
N VAL A 726 -29.95 3.96 64.08
CA VAL A 726 -30.10 3.03 65.21
C VAL A 726 -29.25 1.77 65.05
N ALA A 727 -28.49 1.66 63.96
CA ALA A 727 -27.61 0.53 63.68
C ALA A 727 -26.18 0.80 64.16
N ASP A 728 -25.45 -0.25 64.49
CA ASP A 728 -24.02 -0.16 64.85
C ASP A 728 -23.11 -0.55 63.67
N LEU A 729 -23.61 -1.36 62.73
CA LEU A 729 -22.92 -1.81 61.52
C LEU A 729 -23.90 -2.05 60.38
N SER A 730 -23.46 -1.75 59.15
CA SER A 730 -24.28 -1.92 57.94
C SER A 730 -23.63 -2.90 56.96
N VAL A 731 -24.33 -4.00 56.68
CA VAL A 731 -23.98 -4.97 55.64
C VAL A 731 -24.70 -4.59 54.35
N TYR A 732 -23.92 -4.18 53.36
CA TYR A 732 -24.38 -3.85 52.03
C TYR A 732 -24.26 -5.07 51.12
N VAL A 733 -25.36 -5.52 50.56
CA VAL A 733 -25.41 -6.71 49.71
C VAL A 733 -25.25 -6.30 48.25
N CYS A 734 -24.35 -6.94 47.52
CA CYS A 734 -24.27 -6.85 46.06
C CYS A 734 -24.40 -8.26 45.48
N ARG A 735 -25.02 -8.43 44.32
CA ARG A 735 -25.25 -9.75 43.72
C ARG A 735 -24.46 -9.91 42.42
N ALA A 736 -23.67 -10.99 42.34
CA ALA A 736 -22.94 -11.38 41.14
C ALA A 736 -23.88 -11.56 39.95
N ASP A 737 -23.44 -11.09 38.78
CA ASP A 737 -24.18 -11.09 37.51
C ASP A 737 -25.56 -10.37 37.55
N TYR A 738 -25.81 -9.57 38.58
CA TYR A 738 -27.04 -8.81 38.77
C TYR A 738 -26.78 -7.32 39.01
N THR A 739 -25.95 -6.98 40.01
CA THR A 739 -25.65 -5.58 40.34
C THR A 739 -24.78 -4.94 39.27
N HIS A 740 -25.15 -3.74 38.81
CA HIS A 740 -24.37 -2.99 37.82
C HIS A 740 -23.15 -2.34 38.48
N LYS A 741 -22.01 -2.33 37.77
CA LYS A 741 -20.76 -1.70 38.26
C LYS A 741 -20.94 -0.21 38.57
N ALA A 742 -21.81 0.46 37.82
CA ALA A 742 -22.13 1.88 38.02
C ALA A 742 -22.78 2.19 39.38
N GLU A 743 -23.46 1.21 40.00
CA GLU A 743 -24.13 1.39 41.29
C GLU A 743 -23.16 1.56 42.48
N PHE A 744 -21.87 1.24 42.27
CA PHE A 744 -20.84 1.43 43.29
C PHE A 744 -20.53 2.91 43.56
N THR A 745 -20.94 3.82 42.67
CA THR A 745 -20.87 5.27 42.93
C THR A 745 -21.70 5.64 44.16
N LEU A 746 -22.94 5.13 44.26
CA LEU A 746 -23.80 5.34 45.42
C LEU A 746 -23.21 4.72 46.68
N ILE A 747 -22.67 3.50 46.59
CA ILE A 747 -22.07 2.81 47.74
C ILE A 747 -20.90 3.61 48.31
N ASN A 748 -20.02 4.10 47.44
CA ASN A 748 -18.88 4.91 47.81
C ASN A 748 -19.32 6.27 48.39
N GLU A 749 -20.32 6.92 47.81
CA GLU A 749 -20.88 8.17 48.34
C GLU A 749 -21.48 7.99 49.75
N LEU A 750 -22.19 6.88 49.99
CA LEU A 750 -22.74 6.55 51.31
C LEU A 750 -21.64 6.31 52.35
N ALA A 751 -20.53 5.70 51.94
CA ALA A 751 -19.36 5.47 52.79
C ALA A 751 -18.62 6.77 53.11
N GLU A 752 -18.27 7.55 52.10
CA GLU A 752 -17.52 8.81 52.25
C GLU A 752 -18.26 9.83 53.13
N ASN A 753 -19.58 9.93 52.94
CA ASN A 753 -20.43 10.83 53.71
C ASN A 753 -20.89 10.26 55.07
N ASN A 754 -20.41 9.07 55.46
CA ASN A 754 -20.78 8.37 56.70
C ASN A 754 -22.30 8.29 56.91
N LYS A 755 -23.06 8.04 55.83
CA LYS A 755 -24.53 7.96 55.87
C LYS A 755 -25.04 6.65 56.49
N LEU A 756 -24.18 5.63 56.52
CA LEU A 756 -24.43 4.34 57.17
C LEU A 756 -23.25 3.98 58.09
N PRO A 757 -23.50 3.46 59.30
CA PRO A 757 -22.46 3.12 60.26
C PRO A 757 -21.68 1.87 59.80
N ASN A 758 -20.34 1.93 59.90
CA ASN A 758 -19.41 0.81 59.67
C ASN A 758 -19.78 -0.06 58.45
N LEU A 759 -19.84 0.57 57.28
CA LEU A 759 -20.31 -0.07 56.05
C LEU A 759 -19.35 -1.18 55.58
N CYS A 760 -19.90 -2.34 55.23
CA CYS A 760 -19.16 -3.48 54.68
C CYS A 760 -19.97 -4.19 53.58
N ILE A 761 -19.33 -5.03 52.76
CA ILE A 761 -19.98 -5.63 51.59
C ILE A 761 -20.08 -7.15 51.68
N ALA A 762 -21.26 -7.69 51.38
CA ALA A 762 -21.48 -9.12 51.16
C ALA A 762 -21.81 -9.37 49.68
N VAL A 763 -21.00 -10.21 49.01
CA VAL A 763 -21.21 -10.56 47.61
C VAL A 763 -22.06 -11.82 47.53
N ASN A 764 -23.26 -11.71 46.98
CA ASN A 764 -24.25 -12.78 46.90
C ASN A 764 -24.36 -13.42 45.51
N GLY A 765 -24.79 -14.67 45.45
CA GLY A 765 -25.17 -15.35 44.21
C GLY A 765 -24.00 -15.80 43.34
N LEU A 766 -22.84 -16.10 43.92
CA LEU A 766 -21.68 -16.57 43.17
C LEU A 766 -21.90 -18.01 42.67
N ASP A 767 -21.92 -18.23 41.36
CA ASP A 767 -22.04 -19.56 40.77
C ASP A 767 -20.68 -20.28 40.69
N LEU A 768 -20.33 -20.98 41.76
CA LEU A 768 -19.05 -21.70 41.86
C LEU A 768 -18.87 -22.83 40.83
N ASN A 769 -19.93 -23.27 40.14
CA ASN A 769 -19.85 -24.28 39.10
C ASN A 769 -19.51 -23.70 37.72
N SER A 770 -19.70 -22.40 37.52
CA SER A 770 -19.34 -21.74 36.27
C SER A 770 -17.81 -21.68 36.10
N ARG A 771 -17.33 -21.96 34.87
CA ARG A 771 -15.89 -21.85 34.49
C ARG A 771 -15.30 -20.45 34.76
N LYS A 772 -16.18 -19.46 34.89
CA LYS A 772 -15.90 -18.05 35.20
C LYS A 772 -15.37 -17.86 36.63
N TYR A 773 -15.91 -18.60 37.61
CA TYR A 773 -15.53 -18.47 39.03
C TYR A 773 -14.68 -19.65 39.54
N GLY A 774 -14.81 -20.84 38.94
CA GLY A 774 -14.07 -22.04 39.34
C GLY A 774 -12.53 -21.93 39.23
N TYR A 775 -12.02 -21.11 38.31
CA TYR A 775 -10.57 -20.88 38.17
C TYR A 775 -10.03 -19.82 39.15
N TYR A 776 -10.84 -18.82 39.52
CA TYR A 776 -10.45 -17.77 40.48
C TYR A 776 -10.20 -18.34 41.89
N TYR A 777 -11.01 -19.33 42.28
CA TYR A 777 -10.86 -20.06 43.54
C TYR A 777 -9.89 -21.26 43.46
N GLY A 778 -9.63 -21.80 42.26
CA GLY A 778 -8.82 -23.01 42.06
C GLY A 778 -7.29 -22.81 42.00
N TYR A 779 -6.80 -21.66 41.54
CA TYR A 779 -5.35 -21.42 41.34
C TYR A 779 -4.83 -20.06 41.83
N GLY A 780 -5.70 -19.15 42.30
CA GLY A 780 -5.31 -17.83 42.82
C GLY A 780 -4.93 -17.82 44.31
N LYS A 781 -4.38 -16.68 44.76
CA LYS A 781 -3.95 -16.36 46.16
C LYS A 781 -5.01 -16.68 47.24
N TYR A 782 -6.27 -16.91 46.86
CA TYR A 782 -7.44 -17.10 47.72
C TYR A 782 -7.94 -18.55 47.83
N GLY A 783 -7.43 -19.51 47.04
CA GLY A 783 -7.73 -20.94 47.23
C GLY A 783 -7.29 -21.49 48.59
N LYS A 784 -6.39 -20.77 49.28
CA LYS A 784 -5.92 -21.09 50.64
C LYS A 784 -6.96 -20.85 51.75
N TYR A 785 -7.96 -19.98 51.55
CA TYR A 785 -8.93 -19.65 52.60
C TYR A 785 -10.07 -20.67 52.75
N TYR A 786 -10.35 -21.47 51.71
CA TYR A 786 -11.45 -22.44 51.70
C TYR A 786 -11.00 -23.91 51.55
N GLY A 787 -9.68 -24.16 51.49
CA GLY A 787 -9.09 -25.46 51.22
C GLY A 787 -8.60 -26.22 52.46
N TYR A 788 -9.48 -26.61 53.40
CA TYR A 788 -9.11 -27.53 54.50
C TYR A 788 -9.96 -28.80 54.61
N GLY A 789 -10.92 -29.04 53.71
CA GLY A 789 -11.86 -30.17 53.85
C GLY A 789 -11.51 -31.49 53.16
N LYS A 790 -10.47 -31.57 52.32
CA LYS A 790 -10.27 -32.75 51.42
C LYS A 790 -9.05 -33.64 51.71
N ARG A 791 -8.31 -33.46 52.81
CA ARG A 791 -7.02 -34.18 52.99
C ARG A 791 -6.79 -35.02 54.25
N TYR A 792 -7.77 -35.19 55.14
CA TYR A 792 -7.63 -36.12 56.27
C TYR A 792 -8.83 -37.06 56.39
N GLY A 793 -8.85 -38.10 55.56
CA GLY A 793 -9.60 -39.32 55.84
C GLY A 793 -8.72 -40.26 56.66
N TYR A 794 -8.95 -40.31 57.97
CA TYR A 794 -8.42 -41.38 58.82
C TYR A 794 -9.12 -42.69 58.43
N GLY A 795 -8.38 -43.59 57.78
CA GLY A 795 -8.84 -44.94 57.51
C GLY A 795 -8.82 -45.77 58.80
N TYR A 796 -9.99 -45.99 59.39
CA TYR A 796 -10.21 -47.14 60.27
C TYR A 796 -10.49 -48.35 59.39
N GLY A 797 -9.46 -49.17 59.18
CA GLY A 797 -9.61 -50.49 58.57
C GLY A 797 -10.22 -51.46 59.57
N TYR A 798 -11.51 -51.77 59.38
CA TYR A 798 -12.05 -53.06 59.79
C TYR A 798 -11.91 -53.99 58.60
N GLY A 799 -11.03 -54.98 58.76
CA GLY A 799 -10.96 -56.12 57.86
C GLY A 799 -12.12 -57.06 58.15
N GLU A 800 -12.91 -57.34 57.14
CA GLU A 800 -13.67 -58.59 57.05
C GLU A 800 -13.43 -59.19 55.67
N LYS A 801 -12.69 -60.30 55.68
CA LYS A 801 -12.67 -61.28 54.60
C LYS A 801 -14.01 -62.01 54.62
N HIS A 802 -14.60 -62.23 53.45
CA HIS A 802 -15.07 -63.54 52.94
C HIS A 802 -15.66 -63.28 51.55
N GLY A 803 -15.13 -63.92 50.49
CA GLY A 803 -15.65 -65.21 50.00
C GLY A 803 -16.92 -64.93 49.19
N GLY A 804 -16.90 -64.86 47.85
CA GLY A 804 -16.64 -65.99 46.98
C GLY A 804 -17.97 -66.67 46.64
N GLU A 805 -18.40 -66.51 45.39
CA GLU A 805 -19.08 -67.49 44.50
C GLU A 805 -20.28 -66.95 43.72
N LYS A 806 -20.16 -67.16 42.40
CA LYS A 806 -21.17 -67.33 41.33
C LYS A 806 -21.95 -66.13 40.84
#